data_AF-A0A7Y4TKU4-F1
#
_entry.id   AF-A0A7Y4TKU4-F1
#
_cell.length_a   1.000
_cell.length_b   1.000
_cell.length_c   1.000
_cell.angle_alpha   90.00
_cell.angle_beta   90.00
_cell.angle_gamma   90.00
#
_symmetry.space_group_name_H-M   'P 1'
#
loop_
_entity.id
_entity.type
_entity.pdbx_description
1 polymer ?
#
loop_
_entity_poly.entity_id
_entity_poly.type
_entity_poly.pdbx_seq_one_letter_code
_entity_poly.pdbx_strand_id
1 'polypeptide(L)'
;MLIIAITIGNRWRRSAAWFVLALVGQAVSLQMAKAGWQLRYQHYKPFDEITSDMMGMVLLAFVVVQALLVLRSSMARIIAWCRQNLRVWQLLFIASFFIISTTTVSHSVAVYIREWAFAVLIQTLSLATIILAALAIPQESTIKVRRLLSALFGDLSPDGDAEPGLPDRFAFSIATFVTILAAILCIYSYERHPHVPDEVAYLTQARFFAAGSLTIPAPPVPDGFEVYLMNTKGDNWYAVPPPGWPIPLALGTLFGLPWLVNPFLAGINVLLAYVLLSELYPKSLARISIFLLALSPWYVFLGMSFMTHMFSLTCALVAAIGVAWSRRDGKAIWAVLGGLALGMISMVRPLEAVAMAGLLGLWAIGLGGKRLKLTGIAGLVLGSIVVGGLGLAYNAALTGNPLEFPINVYTDEHFGKNSNAYGFGPDRGMGWEHDPYPGHGPIDALVNTNLNVSALNTELFGWSIGSFLLVAAGVCLSRLRRRDYLMIAVIAVIYVLHFFYYFSGGPDFGARYWFLMVVPLVVLTVRGVQKLASRFDEQFEAGGTRVYAAVLALCLISVITFIPWRAIDKYHNFRGMRPDIRYLADVYRFDRSLVLIEGNKHPDFDSAMIYNPLDLHANVPIYAWDRDLSTRKKLLTAYSDRPVWFVNAPSITNRGYEVVAGPLAARDLLNSVE
;
A
#
# COMPACT_ATOMS: atom_id res chain seq x y z
N MET A 1 19.16 1.75 24.46
CA MET A 1 17.73 1.75 24.87
C MET A 1 17.53 1.42 26.35
N LEU A 2 17.94 0.25 26.87
CA LEU A 2 17.89 -0.05 28.31
C LEU A 2 18.68 0.98 29.16
N ILE A 3 19.85 1.37 28.68
CA ILE A 3 20.68 2.43 29.30
C ILE A 3 19.97 3.79 29.29
N ILE A 4 19.18 4.10 28.26
CA ILE A 4 18.37 5.33 28.17
C ILE A 4 17.22 5.27 29.20
N ALA A 5 16.54 4.14 29.34
CA ALA A 5 15.49 3.95 30.34
C ALA A 5 16.01 3.99 31.79
N ILE A 6 17.27 3.61 32.01
CA ILE A 6 17.96 3.67 33.30
C ILE A 6 18.49 5.10 33.59
N THR A 7 18.86 5.87 32.57
CA THR A 7 19.41 7.24 32.71
C THR A 7 18.36 8.35 32.68
N ILE A 8 17.14 8.05 32.22
CA ILE A 8 15.99 8.93 32.37
C ILE A 8 15.67 9.10 33.86
N GLY A 9 15.52 10.35 34.32
CA GLY A 9 15.37 10.69 35.75
C GLY A 9 14.33 9.84 36.48
N ASN A 10 14.57 9.57 37.77
CA ASN A 10 13.84 8.60 38.63
C ASN A 10 12.32 8.55 38.44
N ARG A 11 11.67 9.70 38.13
CA ARG A 11 10.21 9.80 37.94
C ARG A 11 9.69 9.08 36.69
N TRP A 12 10.42 9.05 35.59
CA TRP A 12 9.96 8.46 34.32
C TRP A 12 10.35 6.99 34.14
N ARG A 13 11.22 6.47 35.00
CA ARG A 13 11.81 5.13 34.91
C ARG A 13 10.78 4.03 34.67
N ARG A 14 9.61 4.08 35.34
CA ARG A 14 8.55 3.08 35.21
C ARG A 14 7.87 3.12 33.84
N SER A 15 7.51 4.30 33.34
CA SER A 15 6.92 4.47 32.01
C SER A 15 7.90 4.07 30.92
N ALA A 16 9.17 4.48 31.05
CA ALA A 16 10.23 4.10 30.13
C ALA A 16 10.48 2.59 30.09
N ALA A 17 10.45 1.90 31.24
CA ALA A 17 10.59 0.44 31.29
C ALA A 17 9.46 -0.29 30.54
N TRP A 18 8.21 0.13 30.74
CA TRP A 18 7.07 -0.42 30.00
C TRP A 18 7.12 -0.09 28.51
N PHE A 19 7.55 1.12 28.13
CA PHE A 19 7.75 1.49 26.73
C PHE A 19 8.82 0.61 26.06
N VAL A 20 9.97 0.40 26.72
CA VAL A 20 11.01 -0.50 26.22
C VAL A 20 10.49 -1.93 26.12
N LEU A 21 9.70 -2.41 27.10
CA LEU A 21 9.08 -3.73 27.04
C LEU A 21 8.11 -3.85 25.85
N ALA A 22 7.33 -2.80 25.55
CA ALA A 22 6.44 -2.78 24.37
C ALA A 22 7.24 -2.78 23.06
N LEU A 23 8.32 -2.00 22.99
CA LEU A 23 9.20 -1.91 21.83
C LEU A 23 9.90 -3.25 21.54
N VAL A 24 10.49 -3.86 22.57
CA VAL A 24 11.13 -5.18 22.44
C VAL A 24 10.09 -6.25 22.16
N GLY A 25 8.92 -6.21 22.80
CA GLY A 25 7.83 -7.15 22.55
C GLY A 25 7.34 -7.12 21.11
N GLN A 26 7.23 -5.93 20.50
CA GLN A 26 6.93 -5.83 19.08
C GLN A 26 8.05 -6.45 18.23
N ALA A 27 9.32 -6.12 18.47
CA ALA A 27 10.43 -6.73 17.75
C ALA A 27 10.47 -8.26 17.87
N VAL A 28 10.20 -8.80 19.06
CA VAL A 28 10.08 -10.25 19.33
C VAL A 28 8.94 -10.86 18.50
N SER A 29 7.78 -10.20 18.46
CA SER A 29 6.65 -10.68 17.65
C SER A 29 6.97 -10.71 16.15
N LEU A 30 7.69 -9.71 15.63
CA LEU A 30 8.06 -9.65 14.21
C LEU A 30 9.07 -10.74 13.84
N GLN A 31 10.01 -11.09 14.73
CA GLN A 31 10.97 -12.18 14.53
C GLN A 31 10.31 -13.58 14.50
N MET A 32 9.16 -13.72 15.16
CA MET A 32 8.34 -14.93 15.12
C MET A 32 7.38 -14.96 13.92
N ALA A 33 7.31 -13.89 13.11
CA ALA A 33 6.46 -13.84 11.92
C ALA A 33 7.23 -14.27 10.66
N LYS A 34 6.54 -14.97 9.76
CA LYS A 34 6.93 -15.23 8.38
C LYS A 34 6.22 -14.23 7.49
N ALA A 35 6.92 -13.16 7.12
CA ALA A 35 6.53 -12.29 6.02
C ALA A 35 7.35 -12.66 4.78
N GLY A 36 8.62 -12.27 4.75
CA GLY A 36 9.57 -12.53 3.66
C GLY A 36 9.21 -11.84 2.35
N TRP A 37 10.15 -11.91 1.40
CA TRP A 37 10.05 -11.35 0.04
C TRP A 37 9.19 -12.19 -0.92
N GLN A 38 8.83 -13.40 -0.52
CA GLN A 38 7.98 -14.30 -1.29
C GLN A 38 6.52 -13.83 -1.28
N LEU A 39 5.79 -14.19 -2.33
CA LEU A 39 4.38 -13.87 -2.50
C LEU A 39 3.55 -14.69 -1.50
N ARG A 40 3.41 -14.23 -0.27
CA ARG A 40 2.53 -14.86 0.74
C ARG A 40 2.01 -13.86 1.76
N TYR A 41 0.87 -14.17 2.33
CA TYR A 41 0.36 -13.46 3.48
C TYR A 41 1.20 -13.77 4.72
N GLN A 42 1.22 -12.82 5.65
CA GLN A 42 2.02 -12.94 6.87
C GLN A 42 1.37 -13.94 7.82
N HIS A 43 2.16 -14.92 8.27
CA HIS A 43 1.75 -15.88 9.29
C HIS A 43 2.77 -15.93 10.44
N TYR A 44 2.36 -16.25 11.66
CA TYR A 44 3.31 -16.63 12.70
C TYR A 44 3.94 -18.00 12.39
N LYS A 45 5.22 -18.16 12.74
CA LYS A 45 5.91 -19.44 12.65
C LYS A 45 5.17 -20.50 13.50
N PRO A 46 5.01 -21.74 13.00
CA PRO A 46 4.53 -22.85 13.80
C PRO A 46 5.35 -23.03 15.09
N PHE A 47 4.72 -23.52 16.15
CA PHE A 47 5.36 -23.63 17.47
C PHE A 47 6.58 -24.55 17.45
N ASP A 48 6.50 -25.65 16.71
CA ASP A 48 7.59 -26.60 16.46
C ASP A 48 8.81 -25.92 15.84
N GLU A 49 8.58 -25.05 14.84
CA GLU A 49 9.65 -24.26 14.22
C GLU A 49 10.25 -23.25 15.19
N ILE A 50 9.43 -22.54 15.98
CA ILE A 50 9.94 -21.59 16.99
C ILE A 50 10.76 -22.31 18.06
N THR A 51 10.38 -23.52 18.47
CA THR A 51 11.12 -24.29 19.47
C THR A 51 12.33 -25.06 18.92
N SER A 52 12.50 -25.07 17.59
CA SER A 52 13.56 -25.86 16.95
C SER A 52 14.97 -25.28 17.17
N ASP A 53 15.08 -23.98 17.48
CA ASP A 53 16.34 -23.30 17.72
C ASP A 53 16.37 -22.52 19.05
N MET A 54 17.58 -22.21 19.51
CA MET A 54 17.80 -21.48 20.76
C MET A 54 17.20 -20.07 20.72
N MET A 55 17.21 -19.41 19.56
CA MET A 55 16.72 -18.05 19.43
C MET A 55 15.21 -17.99 19.65
N GLY A 56 14.45 -18.87 19.00
CA GLY A 56 13.00 -18.95 19.14
C GLY A 56 12.58 -19.34 20.56
N MET A 57 13.34 -20.19 21.26
CA MET A 57 13.14 -20.43 22.70
C MET A 57 13.34 -19.16 23.54
N VAL A 58 14.36 -18.34 23.23
CA VAL A 58 14.57 -17.04 23.90
C VAL A 58 13.43 -16.07 23.62
N LEU A 59 12.91 -16.03 22.38
CA LEU A 59 11.75 -15.22 22.00
C LEU A 59 10.50 -15.64 22.80
N LEU A 60 10.23 -16.93 22.92
CA LEU A 60 9.11 -17.45 23.72
C LEU A 60 9.29 -17.16 25.21
N ALA A 61 10.49 -17.34 25.75
CA ALA A 61 10.79 -17.00 27.14
C ALA A 61 10.53 -15.51 27.42
N PHE A 62 10.88 -14.63 26.48
CA PHE A 62 10.55 -13.20 26.58
C PHE A 62 9.04 -12.97 26.65
N VAL A 63 8.25 -13.60 25.77
CA VAL A 63 6.78 -13.49 25.79
C VAL A 63 6.20 -13.94 27.13
N VAL A 64 6.70 -15.04 27.69
CA VAL A 64 6.29 -15.54 29.01
C VAL A 64 6.64 -14.54 30.12
N VAL A 65 7.86 -14.00 30.13
CA VAL A 65 8.27 -12.98 31.12
C VAL A 65 7.42 -11.72 30.99
N GLN A 66 7.17 -11.24 29.78
CA GLN A 66 6.29 -10.10 29.53
C GLN A 66 4.88 -10.37 30.06
N ALA A 67 4.31 -11.56 29.80
CA ALA A 67 3.01 -11.96 30.32
C ALA A 67 2.98 -11.97 31.85
N LEU A 68 3.99 -12.53 32.52
CA LEU A 68 4.10 -12.54 33.97
C LEU A 68 4.19 -11.13 34.57
N LEU A 69 4.95 -10.23 33.95
CA LEU A 69 5.05 -8.83 34.36
C LEU A 69 3.70 -8.10 34.22
N VAL A 70 3.01 -8.31 33.10
CA VAL A 70 1.68 -7.76 32.86
C VAL A 70 0.68 -8.31 33.88
N LEU A 71 0.67 -9.61 34.15
CA LEU A 71 -0.23 -10.24 35.13
C LEU A 71 0.01 -9.76 36.57
N ARG A 72 1.26 -9.49 36.95
CA ARG A 72 1.62 -8.91 38.27
C ARG A 72 1.34 -7.41 38.38
N SER A 73 0.93 -6.76 37.30
CA SER A 73 0.65 -5.33 37.27
C SER A 73 -0.80 -5.01 37.69
N SER A 74 -1.19 -3.73 37.61
CA SER A 74 -2.55 -3.28 37.98
C SER A 74 -3.61 -3.58 36.90
N MET A 75 -3.58 -4.76 36.27
CA MET A 75 -4.57 -5.18 35.25
C MET A 75 -6.02 -5.13 35.75
N ALA A 76 -6.23 -5.44 37.03
CA ALA A 76 -7.55 -5.33 37.66
C ALA A 76 -8.15 -3.92 37.51
N ARG A 77 -7.33 -2.86 37.52
CA ARG A 77 -7.80 -1.48 37.33
C ARG A 77 -8.28 -1.23 35.89
N ILE A 78 -7.57 -1.76 34.90
CA ILE A 78 -7.97 -1.63 33.49
C ILE A 78 -9.27 -2.39 33.23
N ILE A 79 -9.38 -3.62 33.74
CA ILE A 79 -10.60 -4.43 33.58
C ILE A 79 -11.79 -3.75 34.28
N ALA A 80 -11.58 -3.23 35.50
CA ALA A 80 -12.61 -2.48 36.22
C ALA A 80 -13.04 -1.24 35.43
N TRP A 81 -12.08 -0.48 34.89
CA TRP A 81 -12.37 0.69 34.05
C TRP A 81 -13.22 0.30 32.83
N CYS A 82 -12.83 -0.75 32.10
CA CYS A 82 -13.58 -1.23 30.94
C CYS A 82 -15.02 -1.60 31.32
N ARG A 83 -15.23 -2.32 32.42
CA ARG A 83 -16.57 -2.72 32.88
C ARG A 83 -17.44 -1.55 33.32
N GLN A 84 -16.84 -0.51 33.91
CA GLN A 84 -17.56 0.67 34.36
C GLN A 84 -17.89 1.65 33.22
N ASN A 85 -17.02 1.73 32.20
CA ASN A 85 -17.10 2.75 31.17
C ASN A 85 -17.66 2.26 29.84
N LEU A 86 -17.65 0.95 29.57
CA LEU A 86 -18.07 0.37 28.29
C LEU A 86 -19.30 -0.50 28.48
N ARG A 87 -20.29 -0.34 27.59
CA ARG A 87 -21.45 -1.24 27.55
C ARG A 87 -21.01 -2.61 27.03
N VAL A 88 -21.72 -3.67 27.42
CA VAL A 88 -21.42 -5.05 26.99
C VAL A 88 -21.32 -5.16 25.46
N TRP A 89 -22.26 -4.58 24.72
CA TRP A 89 -22.20 -4.62 23.25
C TRP A 89 -21.00 -3.84 22.67
N GLN A 90 -20.54 -2.75 23.32
CA GLN A 90 -19.35 -2.00 22.88
C GLN A 90 -18.09 -2.84 23.08
N LEU A 91 -18.00 -3.55 24.22
CA LEU A 91 -16.93 -4.49 24.50
C LEU A 91 -16.90 -5.62 23.48
N LEU A 92 -18.06 -6.24 23.20
CA LEU A 92 -18.16 -7.33 22.22
C LEU A 92 -17.80 -6.86 20.81
N PHE A 93 -18.22 -5.65 20.41
CA PHE A 93 -17.89 -5.08 19.11
C PHE A 93 -16.40 -4.77 18.98
N ILE A 94 -15.78 -4.14 19.98
CA ILE A 94 -14.33 -3.87 19.95
C ILE A 94 -13.55 -5.19 19.97
N ALA A 95 -13.96 -6.14 20.82
CA ALA A 95 -13.31 -7.44 20.93
C ALA A 95 -13.42 -8.25 19.63
N SER A 96 -14.56 -8.23 18.93
CA SER A 96 -14.70 -8.97 17.67
C SER A 96 -13.75 -8.47 16.60
N PHE A 97 -13.64 -7.15 16.41
CA PHE A 97 -12.66 -6.56 15.48
C PHE A 97 -11.22 -6.85 15.92
N PHE A 98 -10.94 -6.73 17.22
CA PHE A 98 -9.61 -7.00 17.78
C PHE A 98 -9.18 -8.46 17.56
N ILE A 99 -10.11 -9.41 17.64
CA ILE A 99 -9.85 -10.85 17.60
C ILE A 99 -9.92 -11.43 16.18
N ILE A 100 -10.90 -11.02 15.35
CA ILE A 100 -11.12 -11.61 14.02
C ILE A 100 -10.06 -11.13 13.01
N SER A 101 -9.51 -9.93 13.21
CA SER A 101 -8.55 -9.34 12.28
C SER A 101 -7.08 -9.70 12.54
N THR A 102 -6.80 -10.56 13.52
CA THR A 102 -5.42 -10.86 13.96
C THR A 102 -4.65 -11.75 13.00
N THR A 103 -5.31 -12.67 12.31
CA THR A 103 -4.65 -13.68 11.46
C THR A 103 -5.37 -13.90 10.14
N THR A 104 -4.58 -14.17 9.11
CA THR A 104 -5.08 -14.63 7.82
C THR A 104 -5.53 -16.08 7.90
N VAL A 105 -6.57 -16.42 7.14
CA VAL A 105 -7.03 -17.81 7.00
C VAL A 105 -5.94 -18.71 6.43
N SER A 106 -5.96 -19.98 6.80
CA SER A 106 -5.02 -21.01 6.36
C SER A 106 -5.79 -22.21 5.81
N HIS A 107 -5.17 -22.98 4.92
CA HIS A 107 -5.73 -24.23 4.39
C HIS A 107 -6.01 -25.27 5.49
N SER A 108 -5.27 -25.22 6.61
CA SER A 108 -5.49 -26.10 7.76
C SER A 108 -6.18 -25.36 8.91
N VAL A 109 -7.38 -25.81 9.25
CA VAL A 109 -8.17 -25.27 10.39
C VAL A 109 -7.39 -25.38 11.70
N ALA A 110 -6.68 -26.48 11.94
CA ALA A 110 -5.90 -26.68 13.15
C ALA A 110 -4.67 -25.77 13.23
N VAL A 111 -4.04 -25.45 12.10
CA VAL A 111 -2.96 -24.45 12.03
C VAL A 111 -3.53 -23.07 12.29
N TYR A 112 -4.62 -22.71 11.61
CA TYR A 112 -5.31 -21.44 11.77
C TYR A 112 -5.72 -21.16 13.22
N ILE A 113 -6.38 -22.10 13.91
CA ILE A 113 -6.85 -21.90 15.28
C ILE A 113 -5.68 -21.67 16.26
N ARG A 114 -4.58 -22.43 16.11
CA ARG A 114 -3.39 -22.29 16.97
C ARG A 114 -2.71 -20.94 16.73
N GLU A 115 -2.54 -20.57 15.47
CA GLU A 115 -1.96 -19.29 15.08
C GLU A 115 -2.81 -18.12 15.57
N TRP A 116 -4.13 -18.19 15.37
CA TRP A 116 -5.09 -17.20 15.81
C TRP A 116 -5.03 -16.99 17.32
N ALA A 117 -5.03 -18.06 18.12
CA ALA A 117 -4.90 -17.98 19.57
C ALA A 117 -3.58 -17.32 19.99
N PHE A 118 -2.48 -17.66 19.32
CA PHE A 118 -1.17 -17.07 19.58
C PHE A 118 -1.12 -15.58 19.20
N ALA A 119 -1.64 -15.19 18.04
CA ALA A 119 -1.70 -13.81 17.60
C ALA A 119 -2.56 -12.94 18.53
N VAL A 120 -3.72 -13.44 18.96
CA VAL A 120 -4.59 -12.75 19.94
C VAL A 120 -3.85 -12.56 21.27
N LEU A 121 -3.09 -13.56 21.74
CA LEU A 121 -2.27 -13.44 22.95
C LEU A 121 -1.23 -12.31 22.79
N ILE A 122 -0.45 -12.33 21.71
CA ILE A 122 0.59 -11.32 21.45
C ILE A 122 -0.01 -9.90 21.35
N GLN A 123 -1.12 -9.75 20.63
CA GLN A 123 -1.81 -8.47 20.48
C GLN A 123 -2.36 -7.97 21.83
N THR A 124 -2.89 -8.87 22.65
CA THR A 124 -3.40 -8.55 24.00
C THR A 124 -2.27 -8.13 24.93
N LEU A 125 -1.14 -8.85 24.92
CA LEU A 125 0.04 -8.50 25.71
C LEU A 125 0.60 -7.13 25.31
N SER A 126 0.64 -6.85 24.02
CA SER A 126 1.06 -5.56 23.48
C SER A 126 0.14 -4.43 23.93
N LEU A 127 -1.19 -4.65 23.89
CA LEU A 127 -2.19 -3.68 24.34
C LEU A 127 -2.07 -3.40 25.84
N ALA A 128 -1.93 -4.44 26.65
CA ALA A 128 -1.74 -4.28 28.08
C ALA A 128 -0.45 -3.51 28.40
N THR A 129 0.65 -3.84 27.71
CA THR A 129 1.96 -3.21 27.92
C THR A 129 1.93 -1.72 27.57
N ILE A 130 1.30 -1.33 26.46
CA ILE A 130 1.22 0.08 26.07
C ILE A 130 0.32 0.89 27.01
N ILE A 131 -0.79 0.31 27.48
CA ILE A 131 -1.66 0.97 28.47
C ILE A 131 -0.88 1.19 29.78
N LEU A 132 -0.13 0.19 30.24
CA LEU A 132 0.71 0.33 31.43
C LEU A 132 1.81 1.40 31.27
N ALA A 133 2.42 1.49 30.09
CA ALA A 133 3.39 2.53 29.78
C ALA A 133 2.77 3.94 29.92
N ALA A 134 1.56 4.12 29.38
CA ALA A 134 0.83 5.37 29.44
C ALA A 134 0.33 5.72 30.85
N LEU A 135 -0.19 4.74 31.59
CA LEU A 135 -0.63 4.92 32.99
C LEU A 135 0.54 5.23 33.93
N ALA A 136 1.74 4.75 33.62
CA ALA A 136 2.94 5.02 34.41
C ALA A 136 3.57 6.41 34.15
N ILE A 137 3.01 7.23 33.24
CA ILE A 137 3.50 8.59 33.00
C ILE A 137 3.27 9.46 34.25
N PRO A 138 4.31 10.15 34.77
CA PRO A 138 4.17 11.05 35.92
C PRO A 138 3.14 12.16 35.67
N GLN A 139 2.32 12.46 36.66
CA GLN A 139 1.25 13.45 36.54
C GLN A 139 1.76 14.86 36.19
N GLU A 140 2.86 15.32 36.79
CA GLU A 140 3.46 16.62 36.43
C GLU A 140 3.88 16.69 34.95
N SER A 141 4.26 15.54 34.38
CA SER A 141 4.69 15.45 32.99
C SER A 141 3.52 15.48 32.01
N THR A 142 2.32 15.02 32.41
CA THR A 142 1.15 15.05 31.51
C THR A 142 0.80 16.48 31.13
N ILE A 143 1.00 17.47 32.02
CA ILE A 143 0.79 18.89 31.69
C ILE A 143 1.74 19.33 30.56
N LYS A 144 3.03 18.95 30.64
CA LYS A 144 4.02 19.29 29.60
C LYS A 144 3.70 18.62 28.27
N VAL A 145 3.33 17.33 28.31
CA VAL A 145 2.93 16.58 27.11
C VAL A 145 1.68 17.19 26.50
N ARG A 146 0.67 17.55 27.30
CA ARG A 146 -0.56 18.20 26.83
C ARG A 146 -0.27 19.54 26.14
N ARG A 147 0.63 20.35 26.70
CA ARG A 147 1.06 21.61 26.07
C ARG A 147 1.72 21.38 24.73
N LEU A 148 2.62 20.40 24.62
CA LEU A 148 3.25 20.02 23.36
C LEU A 148 2.22 19.55 22.32
N LEU A 149 1.33 18.64 22.71
CA LEU A 149 0.25 18.15 21.85
C LEU A 149 -0.66 19.28 21.38
N SER A 150 -1.01 20.21 22.26
CA SER A 150 -1.86 21.36 21.92
C SER A 150 -1.14 22.35 21.01
N ALA A 151 0.18 22.50 21.14
CA ALA A 151 0.98 23.32 20.23
C ALA A 151 1.05 22.72 18.82
N LEU A 152 1.17 21.39 18.72
CA LEU A 152 1.23 20.68 17.44
C LEU A 152 -0.13 20.58 16.77
N PHE A 153 -1.14 20.13 17.50
CA PHE A 153 -2.45 19.77 16.93
C PHE A 153 -3.53 20.82 17.15
N GLY A 154 -3.33 21.81 18.04
CA GLY A 154 -4.38 22.75 18.43
C GLY A 154 -5.26 22.19 19.55
N ASP A 155 -6.52 22.66 19.62
CA ASP A 155 -7.46 22.20 20.65
C ASP A 155 -7.80 20.71 20.47
N LEU A 156 -7.40 19.89 21.44
CA LEU A 156 -7.58 18.44 21.43
C LEU A 156 -9.02 18.00 21.76
N SER A 157 -9.94 18.94 21.93
CA SER A 157 -11.35 18.68 22.18
C SER A 157 -11.98 17.89 21.02
N PRO A 158 -12.75 16.83 21.32
CA PRO A 158 -13.36 15.95 20.30
C PRO A 158 -14.48 16.62 19.51
N ASP A 159 -15.04 17.70 20.04
CA ASP A 159 -16.22 18.37 19.54
C ASP A 159 -15.84 19.79 19.11
N GLY A 160 -15.77 19.97 17.79
CA GLY A 160 -15.61 21.27 17.15
C GLY A 160 -16.29 21.29 15.79
N ASP A 161 -16.45 22.51 15.27
CA ASP A 161 -16.90 22.75 13.91
C ASP A 161 -15.76 22.59 12.91
N ALA A 162 -16.12 22.50 11.64
CA ALA A 162 -15.11 22.49 10.57
C ALA A 162 -14.43 23.86 10.51
N GLU A 163 -13.12 23.87 10.28
CA GLU A 163 -12.32 25.08 10.11
C GLU A 163 -11.67 25.07 8.73
N PRO A 164 -12.42 25.47 7.66
CA PRO A 164 -11.88 25.54 6.32
C PRO A 164 -10.60 26.37 6.26
N GLY A 165 -9.56 25.83 5.64
CA GLY A 165 -8.27 26.49 5.58
C GLY A 165 -7.34 25.86 4.54
N LEU A 166 -6.42 26.67 4.04
CA LEU A 166 -5.31 26.20 3.20
C LEU A 166 -4.26 25.50 4.08
N PRO A 167 -3.40 24.64 3.49
CA PRO A 167 -2.33 23.99 4.23
C PRO A 167 -1.46 24.98 4.99
N ASP A 168 -1.28 24.73 6.29
CA ASP A 168 -0.41 25.51 7.15
C ASP A 168 1.01 24.93 7.19
N ARG A 169 1.93 25.61 7.90
CA ARG A 169 3.33 25.17 8.04
C ARG A 169 3.43 23.74 8.56
N PHE A 170 2.54 23.33 9.46
CA PHE A 170 2.52 21.97 9.99
C PHE A 170 2.20 20.97 8.88
N ALA A 171 1.15 21.21 8.08
CA ALA A 171 0.80 20.35 6.96
C ALA A 171 1.95 20.22 5.95
N PHE A 172 2.62 21.33 5.61
CA PHE A 172 3.80 21.29 4.74
C PHE A 172 4.96 20.49 5.34
N SER A 173 5.26 20.65 6.63
CA SER A 173 6.32 19.85 7.29
C SER A 173 6.02 18.35 7.25
N ILE A 174 4.76 17.96 7.48
CA ILE A 174 4.34 16.55 7.42
C ILE A 174 4.39 16.01 5.98
N ALA A 175 3.98 16.81 4.99
CA ALA A 175 4.08 16.44 3.58
C ALA A 175 5.53 16.26 3.12
N THR A 176 6.43 17.19 3.48
CA THR A 176 7.86 17.07 3.20
C THR A 176 8.46 15.85 3.88
N PHE A 177 8.11 15.59 5.14
CA PHE A 177 8.58 14.41 5.87
C PHE A 177 8.20 13.12 5.15
N VAL A 178 6.93 12.94 4.75
CA VAL A 178 6.49 11.70 4.11
C VAL A 178 7.09 11.52 2.72
N THR A 179 7.26 12.59 1.95
CA THR A 179 7.95 12.54 0.65
C THR A 179 9.40 12.09 0.81
N ILE A 180 10.13 12.65 1.78
CA ILE A 180 11.52 12.26 2.06
C ILE A 180 11.58 10.79 2.52
N LEU A 181 10.70 10.39 3.43
CA LEU A 181 10.68 9.01 3.94
C LEU A 181 10.39 8.00 2.83
N ALA A 182 9.37 8.25 2.01
CA ALA A 182 9.03 7.39 0.87
C ALA A 182 10.15 7.35 -0.18
N ALA A 183 10.84 8.47 -0.42
CA ALA A 183 11.98 8.54 -1.33
C ALA A 183 13.19 7.75 -0.80
N ILE A 184 13.51 7.86 0.50
CA ILE A 184 14.56 7.08 1.16
C ILE A 184 14.25 5.59 1.02
N LEU A 185 13.02 5.17 1.30
CA LEU A 185 12.62 3.77 1.15
C LEU A 185 12.64 3.32 -0.32
N CYS A 186 12.25 4.17 -1.26
CA CYS A 186 12.36 3.88 -2.69
C CYS A 186 13.83 3.66 -3.11
N ILE A 187 14.78 4.38 -2.51
CA ILE A 187 16.22 4.24 -2.79
C ILE A 187 16.80 2.97 -2.17
N TYR A 188 16.56 2.74 -0.88
CA TYR A 188 17.27 1.71 -0.12
C TYR A 188 16.53 0.38 -0.01
N SER A 189 15.20 0.41 -0.09
CA SER A 189 14.36 -0.79 0.01
C SER A 189 13.79 -1.19 -1.35
N TYR A 190 13.36 -0.23 -2.17
CA TYR A 190 12.80 -0.48 -3.51
C TYR A 190 13.80 -0.26 -4.66
N GLU A 191 15.04 0.10 -4.33
CA GLU A 191 16.20 0.16 -5.23
C GLU A 191 16.03 1.03 -6.50
N ARG A 192 15.04 1.94 -6.49
CA ARG A 192 14.58 2.72 -7.66
C ARG A 192 14.31 1.81 -8.87
N HIS A 193 13.71 0.65 -8.62
CA HIS A 193 13.44 -0.40 -9.59
C HIS A 193 12.02 -0.94 -9.40
N PRO A 194 11.25 -1.20 -10.47
CA PRO A 194 9.95 -1.87 -10.33
C PRO A 194 10.15 -3.28 -9.77
N HIS A 195 9.43 -3.64 -8.69
CA HIS A 195 9.54 -4.99 -8.10
C HIS A 195 8.30 -5.86 -8.35
N VAL A 196 7.27 -5.33 -9.02
CA VAL A 196 6.06 -6.08 -9.37
C VAL A 196 5.89 -6.10 -10.89
N PRO A 197 5.46 -7.22 -11.51
CA PRO A 197 5.25 -7.31 -12.96
C PRO A 197 4.46 -6.14 -13.56
N ASP A 198 3.37 -5.74 -12.89
CA ASP A 198 2.55 -4.59 -13.28
C ASP A 198 3.36 -3.30 -13.44
N GLU A 199 4.34 -3.07 -12.58
CA GLU A 199 5.16 -1.86 -12.60
C GLU A 199 6.14 -1.83 -13.78
N VAL A 200 6.59 -2.99 -14.23
CA VAL A 200 7.40 -3.12 -15.45
C VAL A 200 6.57 -2.64 -16.64
N ALA A 201 5.31 -3.06 -16.73
CA ALA A 201 4.39 -2.60 -17.77
C ALA A 201 4.08 -1.09 -17.62
N TYR A 202 3.80 -0.60 -16.41
CA TYR A 202 3.53 0.84 -16.18
C TYR A 202 4.70 1.72 -16.58
N LEU A 203 5.92 1.36 -16.19
CA LEU A 203 7.11 2.13 -16.51
C LEU A 203 7.45 2.05 -18.00
N THR A 204 7.27 0.89 -18.63
CA THR A 204 7.44 0.73 -20.09
C THR A 204 6.44 1.61 -20.85
N GLN A 205 5.16 1.57 -20.47
CA GLN A 205 4.12 2.43 -21.03
C GLN A 205 4.40 3.92 -20.83
N ALA A 206 4.89 4.30 -19.65
CA ALA A 206 5.30 5.67 -19.35
C ALA A 206 6.45 6.14 -20.24
N ARG A 207 7.38 5.24 -20.60
CA ARG A 207 8.46 5.54 -21.56
C ARG A 207 7.92 5.75 -22.97
N PHE A 208 6.89 5.01 -23.39
CA PHE A 208 6.23 5.22 -24.68
C PHE A 208 5.60 6.61 -24.73
N PHE A 209 4.85 6.98 -23.69
CA PHE A 209 4.22 8.30 -23.60
C PHE A 209 5.23 9.44 -23.54
N ALA A 210 6.34 9.26 -22.82
CA ALA A 210 7.45 10.22 -22.79
C ALA A 210 8.09 10.42 -24.19
N ALA A 211 8.08 9.37 -25.03
CA ALA A 211 8.51 9.45 -26.42
C ALA A 211 7.41 9.92 -27.39
N GLY A 212 6.22 10.27 -26.89
CA GLY A 212 5.10 10.72 -27.71
C GLY A 212 4.38 9.62 -28.49
N SER A 213 4.52 8.35 -28.07
CA SER A 213 3.89 7.21 -28.73
C SER A 213 2.98 6.39 -27.82
N LEU A 214 1.95 5.76 -28.38
CA LEU A 214 1.09 4.79 -27.68
C LEU A 214 1.58 3.35 -27.84
N THR A 215 2.25 3.07 -28.97
CA THR A 215 2.79 1.76 -29.34
C THR A 215 4.22 1.93 -29.85
N ILE A 216 5.00 0.87 -29.87
CA ILE A 216 6.31 0.84 -30.55
C ILE A 216 6.35 -0.36 -31.51
N PRO A 217 7.32 -0.43 -32.44
CA PRO A 217 7.46 -1.59 -33.32
C PRO A 217 7.56 -2.90 -32.53
N ALA A 218 6.95 -3.96 -33.07
CA ALA A 218 7.04 -5.28 -32.50
C ALA A 218 8.50 -5.74 -32.39
N PRO A 219 8.87 -6.44 -31.30
CA PRO A 219 10.20 -7.00 -31.18
C PRO A 219 10.49 -7.98 -32.32
N PRO A 220 11.71 -8.01 -32.88
CA PRO A 220 12.05 -8.87 -34.01
C PRO A 220 11.93 -10.37 -33.68
N VAL A 221 12.01 -10.71 -32.40
CA VAL A 221 11.81 -12.08 -31.88
C VAL A 221 10.87 -12.01 -30.67
N PRO A 222 9.54 -12.02 -30.85
CA PRO A 222 8.58 -11.84 -29.75
C PRO A 222 8.79 -12.78 -28.56
N ASP A 223 9.15 -14.05 -28.83
CA ASP A 223 9.43 -15.06 -27.80
C ASP A 223 10.56 -14.65 -26.82
N GLY A 224 11.51 -13.80 -27.28
CA GLY A 224 12.63 -13.31 -26.47
C GLY A 224 12.37 -11.98 -25.77
N PHE A 225 11.20 -11.36 -25.97
CA PHE A 225 10.81 -10.08 -25.38
C PHE A 225 9.41 -10.13 -24.75
N GLU A 226 8.97 -11.32 -24.35
CA GLU A 226 7.66 -11.53 -23.73
C GLU A 226 7.64 -10.91 -22.32
N VAL A 227 6.72 -9.97 -22.08
CA VAL A 227 6.55 -9.30 -20.78
C VAL A 227 5.09 -9.34 -20.36
N TYR A 228 4.85 -9.57 -19.06
CA TYR A 228 3.50 -9.59 -18.50
C TYR A 228 2.79 -8.24 -18.70
N LEU A 229 1.50 -8.27 -19.07
CA LEU A 229 0.70 -7.09 -19.40
C LEU A 229 1.21 -6.27 -20.60
N MET A 230 1.97 -6.91 -21.47
CA MET A 230 2.30 -6.40 -22.80
C MET A 230 1.75 -7.33 -23.87
N ASN A 231 1.29 -6.78 -24.98
CA ASN A 231 0.77 -7.54 -26.12
C ASN A 231 1.36 -7.02 -27.43
N THR A 232 1.45 -7.92 -28.41
CA THR A 232 1.89 -7.65 -29.78
C THR A 232 0.74 -7.88 -30.75
N LYS A 233 0.36 -6.86 -31.54
CA LYS A 233 -0.69 -6.96 -32.57
C LYS A 233 -0.18 -6.38 -33.88
N GLY A 234 0.04 -7.25 -34.88
CA GLY A 234 0.74 -6.86 -36.10
C GLY A 234 2.13 -6.34 -35.77
N ASP A 235 2.48 -5.17 -36.32
CA ASP A 235 3.77 -4.51 -36.08
C ASP A 235 3.79 -3.67 -34.79
N ASN A 236 2.74 -3.69 -33.97
CA ASN A 236 2.65 -2.87 -32.75
C ASN A 236 2.86 -3.70 -31.48
N TRP A 237 3.73 -3.21 -30.60
CA TRP A 237 3.90 -3.67 -29.23
C TRP A 237 3.44 -2.59 -28.26
N TYR A 238 2.58 -2.97 -27.31
CA TYR A 238 1.93 -2.03 -26.41
C TYR A 238 1.62 -2.63 -25.05
N ALA A 239 1.54 -1.78 -24.04
CA ALA A 239 1.12 -2.16 -22.70
C ALA A 239 -0.42 -2.14 -22.61
N VAL A 240 -0.97 -3.16 -21.98
CA VAL A 240 -2.42 -3.35 -21.83
C VAL A 240 -3.05 -2.66 -20.61
N PRO A 241 -2.30 -2.24 -19.55
CA PRO A 241 -2.92 -1.55 -18.44
C PRO A 241 -3.51 -0.18 -18.81
N PRO A 242 -4.45 0.33 -18.00
CA PRO A 242 -5.05 1.65 -18.20
C PRO A 242 -4.01 2.78 -18.24
N PRO A 243 -4.16 3.78 -19.13
CA PRO A 243 -3.13 4.78 -19.40
C PRO A 243 -2.97 5.82 -18.29
N GLY A 244 -3.90 5.89 -17.34
CA GLY A 244 -4.02 7.02 -16.44
C GLY A 244 -2.87 7.21 -15.47
N TRP A 245 -2.29 6.12 -14.95
CA TRP A 245 -1.10 6.17 -14.10
C TRP A 245 0.22 6.35 -14.87
N PRO A 246 0.41 5.68 -16.03
CA PRO A 246 1.56 5.95 -16.89
C PRO A 246 1.71 7.42 -17.32
N ILE A 247 0.64 8.23 -17.41
CA ILE A 247 0.72 9.66 -17.76
C ILE A 247 1.59 10.48 -16.78
N PRO A 248 1.28 10.57 -15.47
CA PRO A 248 2.14 11.27 -14.53
C PRO A 248 3.51 10.59 -14.37
N LEU A 249 3.58 9.25 -14.51
CA LEU A 249 4.85 8.55 -14.49
C LEU A 249 5.76 8.95 -15.67
N ALA A 250 5.18 9.19 -16.85
CA ALA A 250 5.89 9.65 -18.05
C ALA A 250 6.54 11.02 -17.83
N LEU A 251 5.90 11.92 -17.08
CA LEU A 251 6.51 13.18 -16.68
C LEU A 251 7.77 12.94 -15.85
N GLY A 252 7.73 12.02 -14.89
CA GLY A 252 8.92 11.61 -14.12
C GLY A 252 10.00 11.00 -15.01
N THR A 253 9.61 10.16 -15.98
CA THR A 253 10.51 9.55 -16.96
C THR A 253 11.22 10.60 -17.82
N LEU A 254 10.53 11.65 -18.28
CA LEU A 254 11.12 12.76 -19.06
C LEU A 254 12.26 13.46 -18.30
N PHE A 255 12.17 13.55 -16.98
CA PHE A 255 13.21 14.12 -16.12
C PHE A 255 14.22 13.09 -15.59
N GLY A 256 14.12 11.82 -16.00
CA GLY A 256 14.98 10.74 -15.49
C GLY A 256 14.74 10.37 -14.02
N LEU A 257 13.59 10.78 -13.45
CA LEU A 257 13.23 10.57 -12.04
C LEU A 257 11.87 9.86 -11.86
N PRO A 258 11.55 8.77 -12.60
CA PRO A 258 10.26 8.10 -12.48
C PRO A 258 10.03 7.52 -11.06
N TRP A 259 11.10 7.14 -10.37
CA TRP A 259 11.08 6.63 -8.99
C TRP A 259 10.61 7.67 -7.95
N LEU A 260 10.65 8.97 -8.28
CA LEU A 260 10.29 10.04 -7.35
C LEU A 260 8.80 10.44 -7.44
N VAL A 261 8.08 9.97 -8.47
CA VAL A 261 6.68 10.37 -8.73
C VAL A 261 5.77 9.99 -7.56
N ASN A 262 5.77 8.74 -7.12
CA ASN A 262 4.95 8.30 -5.99
C ASN A 262 5.34 8.93 -4.65
N PRO A 263 6.63 9.06 -4.29
CA PRO A 263 7.03 9.79 -3.09
C PRO A 263 6.54 11.26 -3.08
N PHE A 264 6.56 11.92 -4.24
CA PHE A 264 6.04 13.27 -4.38
C PHE A 264 4.51 13.31 -4.24
N LEU A 265 3.80 12.38 -4.88
CA LEU A 265 2.35 12.24 -4.73
C LEU A 265 1.93 11.92 -3.29
N ALA A 266 2.73 11.19 -2.52
CA ALA A 266 2.48 10.98 -1.09
C ALA A 266 2.46 12.32 -0.32
N GLY A 267 3.40 13.23 -0.60
CA GLY A 267 3.38 14.58 -0.02
C GLY A 267 2.15 15.38 -0.43
N ILE A 268 1.80 15.35 -1.72
CA ILE A 268 0.59 16.02 -2.25
C ILE A 268 -0.67 15.49 -1.58
N ASN A 269 -0.80 14.17 -1.47
CA ASN A 269 -1.94 13.51 -0.85
C ASN A 269 -2.11 13.90 0.63
N VAL A 270 -1.02 14.10 1.38
CA VAL A 270 -1.08 14.65 2.75
C VAL A 270 -1.67 16.06 2.76
N LEU A 271 -1.24 16.94 1.84
CA LEU A 271 -1.77 18.30 1.75
C LEU A 271 -3.24 18.31 1.34
N LEU A 272 -3.62 17.50 0.35
CA LEU A 272 -5.00 17.37 -0.11
C LEU A 272 -5.90 16.77 0.98
N ALA A 273 -5.41 15.76 1.70
CA ALA A 273 -6.12 15.19 2.85
C ALA A 273 -6.32 16.25 3.94
N TYR A 274 -5.31 17.07 4.24
CA TYR A 274 -5.46 18.19 5.18
C TYR A 274 -6.57 19.15 4.74
N VAL A 275 -6.57 19.57 3.47
CA VAL A 275 -7.59 20.48 2.92
C VAL A 275 -8.97 19.87 3.05
N LEU A 276 -9.17 18.64 2.55
CA LEU A 276 -10.47 17.96 2.62
C LEU A 276 -10.95 17.78 4.06
N LEU A 277 -10.06 17.34 4.95
CA LEU A 277 -10.42 17.11 6.35
C LEU A 277 -10.70 18.42 7.09
N SER A 278 -10.05 19.52 6.76
CA SER A 278 -10.33 20.83 7.35
C SER A 278 -11.69 21.39 6.91
N GLU A 279 -12.16 21.05 5.71
CA GLU A 279 -13.54 21.35 5.28
C GLU A 279 -14.59 20.54 6.03
N LEU A 280 -14.22 19.34 6.52
CA LEU A 280 -15.17 18.41 7.13
C LEU A 280 -15.10 18.41 8.65
N TYR A 281 -13.94 18.65 9.26
CA TYR A 281 -13.63 18.39 10.66
C TYR A 281 -12.85 19.55 11.29
N PRO A 282 -12.77 19.62 12.64
CA PRO A 282 -11.92 20.57 13.32
C PRO A 282 -10.47 20.42 12.92
N LYS A 283 -9.73 21.53 12.98
CA LYS A 283 -8.32 21.59 12.61
C LYS A 283 -7.45 20.56 13.35
N SER A 284 -7.76 20.27 14.61
CA SER A 284 -7.02 19.27 15.38
C SER A 284 -7.19 17.86 14.86
N LEU A 285 -8.41 17.47 14.48
CA LEU A 285 -8.64 16.18 13.84
C LEU A 285 -7.90 16.11 12.51
N ALA A 286 -7.99 17.16 11.67
CA ALA A 286 -7.28 17.20 10.39
C ALA A 286 -5.76 17.04 10.57
N ARG A 287 -5.15 17.77 11.52
CA ARG A 287 -3.71 17.68 11.83
C ARG A 287 -3.29 16.31 12.36
N ILE A 288 -4.05 15.73 13.29
CA ILE A 288 -3.75 14.40 13.82
C ILE A 288 -3.93 13.34 12.73
N SER A 289 -4.93 13.46 11.87
CA SER A 289 -5.14 12.54 10.76
C SER A 289 -3.99 12.57 9.77
N ILE A 290 -3.53 13.74 9.31
CA ILE A 290 -2.37 13.76 8.40
C ILE A 290 -1.08 13.30 9.06
N PHE A 291 -0.92 13.54 10.37
CA PHE A 291 0.21 13.04 11.13
C PHE A 291 0.21 11.50 11.19
N LEU A 292 -0.93 10.88 11.49
CA LEU A 292 -1.07 9.42 11.47
C LEU A 292 -0.95 8.84 10.05
N LEU A 293 -1.46 9.53 9.04
CA LEU A 293 -1.31 9.12 7.63
C LEU A 293 0.15 9.10 7.20
N ALA A 294 0.92 10.14 7.54
CA ALA A 294 2.35 10.22 7.20
C ALA A 294 3.22 9.18 7.93
N LEU A 295 2.72 8.65 9.06
CA LEU A 295 3.38 7.59 9.83
C LEU A 295 2.79 6.20 9.58
N SER A 296 1.81 6.08 8.68
CA SER A 296 1.19 4.81 8.29
C SER A 296 2.16 4.00 7.41
N PRO A 297 2.60 2.80 7.83
CA PRO A 297 3.45 1.95 6.99
C PRO A 297 2.79 1.61 5.65
N TRP A 298 1.49 1.27 5.66
CA TRP A 298 0.75 1.00 4.42
C TRP A 298 0.79 2.15 3.43
N TYR A 299 0.60 3.38 3.92
CA TYR A 299 0.68 4.59 3.10
C TYR A 299 2.10 4.82 2.56
N VAL A 300 3.11 4.75 3.44
CA VAL A 300 4.50 5.01 3.08
C VAL A 300 5.04 3.96 2.09
N PHE A 301 4.71 2.68 2.27
CA PHE A 301 5.16 1.61 1.37
C PHE A 301 4.49 1.66 0.00
N LEU A 302 3.22 2.08 -0.09
CA LEU A 302 2.64 2.40 -1.39
C LEU A 302 3.29 3.65 -2.01
N GLY A 303 3.71 4.61 -1.17
CA GLY A 303 4.42 5.82 -1.60
C GLY A 303 5.82 5.58 -2.16
N MET A 304 6.50 4.48 -1.80
CA MET A 304 7.82 4.16 -2.37
C MET A 304 7.76 3.36 -3.68
N SER A 305 6.63 2.72 -3.96
CA SER A 305 6.43 1.80 -5.09
C SER A 305 6.22 2.52 -6.42
N PHE A 306 6.07 1.79 -7.52
CA PHE A 306 5.61 2.31 -8.82
C PHE A 306 4.14 1.99 -9.09
N MET A 307 3.37 1.67 -8.03
CA MET A 307 1.95 1.34 -8.14
C MET A 307 1.06 2.56 -8.38
N THR A 308 -0.10 2.29 -8.96
CA THR A 308 -1.13 3.27 -9.35
C THR A 308 -1.81 4.02 -8.18
N HIS A 309 -1.72 3.48 -6.96
CA HIS A 309 -2.59 3.84 -5.83
C HIS A 309 -2.45 5.28 -5.32
N MET A 310 -1.24 5.84 -5.29
CA MET A 310 -1.02 7.23 -4.84
C MET A 310 -1.71 8.24 -5.76
N PHE A 311 -1.67 8.00 -7.07
CA PHE A 311 -2.31 8.88 -8.04
C PHE A 311 -3.84 8.73 -8.03
N SER A 312 -4.36 7.50 -7.88
CA SER A 312 -5.78 7.26 -7.61
C SER A 312 -6.27 8.07 -6.40
N LEU A 313 -5.53 8.03 -5.28
CA LEU A 313 -5.88 8.80 -4.08
C LEU A 313 -5.81 10.31 -4.33
N THR A 314 -4.82 10.78 -5.10
CA THR A 314 -4.70 12.21 -5.47
C THR A 314 -5.96 12.66 -6.20
N CYS A 315 -6.37 11.92 -7.22
CA CYS A 315 -7.56 12.22 -8.00
C CYS A 315 -8.84 12.13 -7.16
N ALA A 316 -8.95 11.12 -6.28
CA ALA A 316 -10.08 10.97 -5.37
C ALA A 316 -10.21 12.15 -4.38
N LEU A 317 -9.08 12.62 -3.83
CA LEU A 317 -9.04 13.77 -2.94
C LEU A 317 -9.39 15.07 -3.68
N VAL A 318 -8.82 15.30 -4.87
CA VAL A 318 -9.17 16.47 -5.71
C VAL A 318 -10.66 16.45 -6.07
N ALA A 319 -11.21 15.29 -6.42
CA ALA A 319 -12.64 15.12 -6.71
C ALA A 319 -13.51 15.47 -5.48
N ALA A 320 -13.16 14.96 -4.31
CA ALA A 320 -13.87 15.25 -3.07
C ALA A 320 -13.77 16.73 -2.67
N ILE A 321 -12.58 17.35 -2.79
CA ILE A 321 -12.38 18.78 -2.53
C ILE A 321 -13.20 19.64 -3.51
N GLY A 322 -13.21 19.27 -4.80
CA GLY A 322 -13.98 19.96 -5.83
C GLY A 322 -15.48 20.00 -5.50
N VAL A 323 -16.05 18.88 -5.04
CA VAL A 323 -17.44 18.83 -4.56
C VAL A 323 -17.63 19.64 -3.27
N ALA A 324 -16.70 19.54 -2.30
CA ALA A 324 -16.77 20.29 -1.04
C ALA A 324 -16.78 21.81 -1.26
N TRP A 325 -15.81 22.32 -2.03
CA TRP A 325 -15.70 23.75 -2.34
C TRP A 325 -16.83 24.25 -3.23
N SER A 326 -17.34 23.42 -4.16
CA SER A 326 -18.53 23.80 -4.94
C SER A 326 -19.77 23.91 -4.05
N ARG A 327 -19.93 23.05 -3.02
CA ARG A 327 -21.02 23.16 -2.03
C ARG A 327 -20.90 24.41 -1.16
N ARG A 328 -19.66 24.79 -0.80
CA ARG A 328 -19.36 25.97 0.03
C ARG A 328 -19.63 27.27 -0.73
N ASP A 329 -18.97 27.44 -1.89
CA ASP A 329 -18.94 28.72 -2.60
C ASP A 329 -20.01 28.81 -3.71
N GLY A 330 -20.64 27.68 -4.08
CA GLY A 330 -21.61 27.62 -5.17
C GLY A 330 -21.03 27.80 -6.58
N LYS A 331 -19.70 27.77 -6.72
CA LYS A 331 -18.98 27.94 -7.99
C LYS A 331 -18.87 26.61 -8.73
N ALA A 332 -19.23 26.60 -10.02
CA ALA A 332 -19.22 25.39 -10.85
C ALA A 332 -17.81 24.92 -11.21
N ILE A 333 -16.83 25.83 -11.30
CA ILE A 333 -15.44 25.49 -11.65
C ILE A 333 -14.84 24.43 -10.71
N TRP A 334 -15.17 24.48 -9.42
CA TRP A 334 -14.70 23.47 -8.46
C TRP A 334 -15.26 22.09 -8.76
N ALA A 335 -16.53 22.02 -9.17
CA ALA A 335 -17.15 20.77 -9.59
C ALA A 335 -16.58 20.27 -10.93
N VAL A 336 -16.26 21.17 -11.87
CA VAL A 336 -15.55 20.82 -13.11
C VAL A 336 -14.20 20.18 -12.81
N LEU A 337 -13.37 20.82 -11.97
CA LEU A 337 -12.07 20.28 -11.56
C LEU A 337 -12.22 18.92 -10.86
N GLY A 338 -13.22 18.80 -9.99
CA GLY A 338 -13.52 17.51 -9.36
C GLY A 338 -14.00 16.45 -10.36
N GLY A 339 -14.71 16.86 -11.40
CA GLY A 339 -15.17 16.01 -12.49
C GLY A 339 -14.02 15.49 -13.33
N LEU A 340 -13.10 16.38 -13.74
CA LEU A 340 -11.87 16.02 -14.47
C LEU A 340 -11.06 14.99 -13.67
N ALA A 341 -10.87 15.21 -12.37
CA ALA A 341 -10.18 14.27 -11.49
C ALA A 341 -10.92 12.92 -11.39
N LEU A 342 -12.25 12.92 -11.31
CA LEU A 342 -13.04 11.69 -11.31
C LEU A 342 -12.93 10.91 -12.64
N GLY A 343 -12.92 11.61 -13.78
CA GLY A 343 -12.64 11.00 -15.09
C GLY A 343 -11.22 10.41 -15.16
N MET A 344 -10.25 11.06 -14.53
CA MET A 344 -8.88 10.55 -14.42
C MET A 344 -8.85 9.22 -13.66
N ILE A 345 -9.60 9.07 -12.57
CA ILE A 345 -9.68 7.79 -11.84
C ILE A 345 -10.15 6.66 -12.77
N SER A 346 -11.09 6.90 -13.68
CA SER A 346 -11.55 5.83 -14.61
C SER A 346 -10.49 5.34 -15.58
N MET A 347 -9.50 6.17 -15.89
CA MET A 347 -8.35 5.78 -16.72
C MET A 347 -7.22 5.19 -15.89
N VAL A 348 -7.28 5.24 -14.55
CA VAL A 348 -6.29 4.64 -13.64
C VAL A 348 -6.82 3.29 -13.15
N ARG A 349 -7.98 3.30 -12.48
CA ARG A 349 -8.63 2.15 -11.86
C ARG A 349 -10.17 2.28 -12.02
N PRO A 350 -10.77 1.66 -13.05
CA PRO A 350 -12.20 1.83 -13.37
C PRO A 350 -13.16 1.52 -12.21
N LEU A 351 -12.89 0.47 -11.43
CA LEU A 351 -13.75 0.08 -10.31
C LEU A 351 -13.78 1.14 -9.19
N GLU A 352 -12.63 1.79 -8.93
CA GLU A 352 -12.54 2.90 -7.99
C GLU A 352 -13.26 4.15 -8.51
N ALA A 353 -13.26 4.37 -9.82
CA ALA A 353 -14.01 5.46 -10.43
C ALA A 353 -15.52 5.28 -10.24
N VAL A 354 -16.03 4.05 -10.38
CA VAL A 354 -17.45 3.74 -10.09
C VAL A 354 -17.76 4.04 -8.62
N ALA A 355 -16.90 3.62 -7.69
CA ALA A 355 -17.05 3.89 -6.27
C ALA A 355 -17.16 5.40 -5.99
N MET A 356 -16.18 6.16 -6.49
CA MET A 356 -16.09 7.59 -6.24
C MET A 356 -17.18 8.38 -6.99
N ALA A 357 -17.55 7.98 -8.19
CA ALA A 357 -18.63 8.61 -8.95
C ALA A 357 -19.98 8.43 -8.24
N GLY A 358 -20.26 7.23 -7.73
CA GLY A 358 -21.45 6.96 -6.94
C GLY A 358 -21.48 7.79 -5.65
N LEU A 359 -20.41 7.73 -4.86
CA LEU A 359 -20.33 8.44 -3.58
C LEU A 359 -20.39 9.96 -3.74
N LEU A 360 -19.57 10.54 -4.62
CA LEU A 360 -19.51 11.97 -4.86
C LEU A 360 -20.72 12.49 -5.63
N GLY A 361 -21.29 11.67 -6.52
CA GLY A 361 -22.55 11.98 -7.21
C GLY A 361 -23.72 12.09 -6.24
N LEU A 362 -23.88 11.10 -5.35
CA LEU A 362 -24.88 11.14 -4.28
C LEU A 362 -24.67 12.34 -3.35
N TRP A 363 -23.42 12.62 -3.00
CA TRP A 363 -23.07 13.79 -2.18
C TRP A 363 -23.35 15.12 -2.90
N ALA A 364 -23.15 15.17 -4.21
CA ALA A 364 -23.43 16.33 -5.07
C ALA A 364 -24.94 16.61 -5.20
N ILE A 365 -25.79 15.58 -5.26
CA ILE A 365 -27.25 15.73 -5.36
C ILE A 365 -27.93 16.00 -4.01
N GLY A 366 -27.17 16.06 -2.91
CA GLY A 366 -27.67 16.49 -1.60
C GLY A 366 -27.79 15.37 -0.56
N LEU A 367 -27.39 14.13 -0.88
CA LEU A 367 -27.31 13.09 0.16
C LEU A 367 -26.24 13.51 1.18
N GLY A 368 -26.62 13.57 2.46
CA GLY A 368 -25.72 14.03 3.52
C GLY A 368 -25.54 15.56 3.63
N GLY A 369 -26.36 16.38 2.97
CA GLY A 369 -26.44 17.82 3.25
C GLY A 369 -26.95 18.69 2.09
N LYS A 370 -26.30 19.83 1.85
CA LYS A 370 -26.71 20.78 0.80
C LYS A 370 -26.34 20.26 -0.60
N ARG A 371 -27.32 20.23 -1.50
CA ARG A 371 -27.16 19.90 -2.92
C ARG A 371 -26.34 20.97 -3.67
N LEU A 372 -25.55 20.56 -4.67
CA LEU A 372 -24.90 21.45 -5.62
C LEU A 372 -25.91 22.16 -6.53
N LYS A 373 -25.57 23.37 -6.98
CA LYS A 373 -26.33 24.03 -8.05
C LYS A 373 -26.29 23.17 -9.32
N LEU A 374 -27.30 23.31 -10.18
CA LEU A 374 -27.38 22.55 -11.44
C LEU A 374 -26.13 22.73 -12.30
N THR A 375 -25.57 23.94 -12.36
CA THR A 375 -24.30 24.22 -13.05
C THR A 375 -23.11 23.48 -12.45
N GLY A 376 -23.08 23.26 -11.13
CA GLY A 376 -22.07 22.43 -10.47
C GLY A 376 -22.24 20.95 -10.80
N ILE A 377 -23.47 20.44 -10.79
CA ILE A 377 -23.75 19.04 -11.18
C ILE A 377 -23.36 18.81 -12.64
N ALA A 378 -23.78 19.71 -13.54
CA ALA A 378 -23.39 19.67 -14.95
C ALA A 378 -21.86 19.76 -15.11
N GLY A 379 -21.20 20.64 -14.35
CA GLY A 379 -19.74 20.76 -14.35
C GLY A 379 -19.03 19.47 -13.93
N LEU A 380 -19.50 18.82 -12.86
CA LEU A 380 -18.97 17.53 -12.40
C LEU A 380 -19.10 16.45 -13.48
N VAL A 381 -20.30 16.31 -14.06
CA VAL A 381 -20.58 15.31 -15.08
C VAL A 381 -19.77 15.57 -16.36
N LEU A 382 -19.80 16.80 -16.88
CA LEU A 382 -19.08 17.16 -18.09
C LEU A 382 -17.57 17.02 -17.90
N GLY A 383 -17.03 17.43 -16.75
CA GLY A 383 -15.60 17.23 -16.43
C GLY A 383 -15.22 15.75 -16.44
N SER A 384 -16.05 14.88 -15.84
CA SER A 384 -15.79 13.44 -15.83
C SER A 384 -15.87 12.83 -17.23
N ILE A 385 -16.83 13.25 -18.06
CA ILE A 385 -16.96 12.77 -19.44
C ILE A 385 -15.77 13.20 -20.29
N VAL A 386 -15.28 14.44 -20.14
CA VAL A 386 -14.16 14.96 -20.95
C VAL A 386 -12.91 14.10 -20.78
N VAL A 387 -12.52 13.80 -19.54
CA VAL A 387 -11.32 12.98 -19.29
C VAL A 387 -11.61 11.49 -19.46
N GLY A 388 -12.70 10.99 -18.86
CA GLY A 388 -13.05 9.57 -18.97
C GLY A 388 -13.31 9.11 -20.41
N GLY A 389 -13.85 10.00 -21.25
CA GLY A 389 -14.09 9.75 -22.67
C GLY A 389 -12.81 9.56 -23.48
N LEU A 390 -11.66 10.12 -23.06
CA LEU A 390 -10.37 9.84 -23.69
C LEU A 390 -9.98 8.36 -23.55
N GLY A 391 -10.47 7.68 -22.50
CA GLY A 391 -10.31 6.23 -22.34
C GLY A 391 -10.94 5.43 -23.49
N LEU A 392 -12.06 5.90 -24.05
CA LEU A 392 -12.70 5.24 -25.20
C LEU A 392 -11.84 5.37 -26.46
N ALA A 393 -11.24 6.54 -26.68
CA ALA A 393 -10.32 6.75 -27.80
C ALA A 393 -9.06 5.88 -27.65
N TYR A 394 -8.52 5.78 -26.43
CA TYR A 394 -7.39 4.91 -26.12
C TYR A 394 -7.70 3.43 -26.38
N ASN A 395 -8.86 2.95 -25.93
CA ASN A 395 -9.32 1.59 -26.18
C ASN A 395 -9.44 1.32 -27.69
N ALA A 396 -10.15 2.20 -28.41
CA ALA A 396 -10.33 2.07 -29.85
C ALA A 396 -9.00 2.06 -30.62
N ALA A 397 -8.02 2.85 -30.19
CA ALA A 397 -6.70 2.89 -30.83
C ALA A 397 -5.92 1.58 -30.70
N LEU A 398 -6.07 0.83 -29.61
CA LEU A 398 -5.33 -0.42 -29.37
C LEU A 398 -6.09 -1.68 -29.76
N THR A 399 -7.39 -1.74 -29.46
CA THR A 399 -8.22 -2.94 -29.70
C THR A 399 -8.96 -2.86 -31.03
N GLY A 400 -9.24 -1.64 -31.53
CA GLY A 400 -10.16 -1.38 -32.64
C GLY A 400 -11.60 -1.13 -32.17
N ASN A 401 -11.88 -1.23 -30.86
CA ASN A 401 -13.21 -1.08 -30.29
C ASN A 401 -13.18 -0.19 -29.03
N PRO A 402 -13.93 0.93 -28.98
CA PRO A 402 -13.90 1.86 -27.84
C PRO A 402 -14.39 1.26 -26.53
N LEU A 403 -15.24 0.23 -26.57
CA LEU A 403 -15.84 -0.40 -25.39
C LEU A 403 -15.04 -1.59 -24.87
N GLU A 404 -13.97 -1.96 -25.57
CA GLU A 404 -13.16 -3.13 -25.24
C GLU A 404 -11.83 -2.71 -24.65
N PHE A 405 -11.65 -2.98 -23.35
CA PHE A 405 -10.44 -2.62 -22.63
C PHE A 405 -9.28 -3.54 -23.05
N PRO A 406 -8.08 -2.99 -23.37
CA PRO A 406 -6.93 -3.79 -23.77
C PRO A 406 -6.56 -4.88 -22.76
N ILE A 407 -6.69 -4.59 -21.46
CA ILE A 407 -6.44 -5.57 -20.40
C ILE A 407 -7.40 -6.77 -20.46
N ASN A 408 -8.66 -6.56 -20.83
CA ASN A 408 -9.63 -7.66 -20.93
C ASN A 408 -9.34 -8.55 -22.14
N VAL A 409 -8.97 -7.96 -23.28
CA VAL A 409 -8.52 -8.72 -24.47
C VAL A 409 -7.33 -9.60 -24.10
N TYR A 410 -6.33 -8.99 -23.47
CA TYR A 410 -5.13 -9.70 -23.02
C TYR A 410 -5.46 -10.86 -22.08
N THR A 411 -6.31 -10.62 -21.08
CA THR A 411 -6.65 -11.65 -20.10
C THR A 411 -7.50 -12.76 -20.70
N ASP A 412 -8.41 -12.43 -21.61
CA ASP A 412 -9.22 -13.42 -22.32
C ASP A 412 -8.34 -14.33 -23.21
N GLU A 413 -7.33 -13.76 -23.87
CA GLU A 413 -6.37 -14.51 -24.69
C GLU A 413 -5.43 -15.40 -23.85
N HIS A 414 -4.93 -14.91 -22.71
CA HIS A 414 -3.86 -15.58 -21.96
C HIS A 414 -4.34 -16.45 -20.79
N PHE A 415 -5.48 -16.11 -20.18
CA PHE A 415 -6.01 -16.78 -18.98
C PHE A 415 -7.40 -17.38 -19.20
N GLY A 416 -7.96 -17.21 -20.39
CA GLY A 416 -9.29 -17.69 -20.74
C GLY A 416 -10.34 -16.59 -20.67
N LYS A 417 -11.37 -16.76 -21.50
CA LYS A 417 -12.49 -15.83 -21.61
C LYS A 417 -13.10 -15.54 -20.25
N ASN A 418 -13.39 -14.28 -19.99
CA ASN A 418 -14.03 -13.78 -18.77
C ASN A 418 -13.20 -13.87 -17.48
N SER A 419 -11.91 -14.24 -17.57
CA SER A 419 -11.00 -14.37 -16.42
C SER A 419 -10.94 -13.11 -15.55
N ASN A 420 -10.95 -11.92 -16.17
CA ASN A 420 -10.93 -10.62 -15.49
C ASN A 420 -12.32 -9.96 -15.33
N ALA A 421 -13.40 -10.65 -15.70
CA ALA A 421 -14.73 -10.04 -15.63
C ALA A 421 -15.25 -9.91 -14.18
N TYR A 422 -16.13 -8.94 -13.96
CA TYR A 422 -16.65 -8.61 -12.64
C TYR A 422 -17.79 -9.53 -12.21
N GLY A 423 -17.93 -9.77 -10.90
CA GLY A 423 -18.96 -10.60 -10.31
C GLY A 423 -18.56 -12.07 -10.17
N PHE A 424 -19.45 -12.87 -9.59
CA PHE A 424 -19.22 -14.30 -9.36
C PHE A 424 -19.34 -15.12 -10.65
N GLY A 425 -18.51 -16.14 -10.77
CA GLY A 425 -18.50 -17.05 -11.90
C GLY A 425 -17.40 -18.11 -11.79
N PRO A 426 -17.59 -19.30 -12.38
CA PRO A 426 -16.56 -20.34 -12.43
C PRO A 426 -15.43 -20.02 -13.42
N ASP A 427 -15.67 -19.06 -14.33
CA ASP A 427 -14.76 -18.57 -15.37
C ASP A 427 -14.01 -17.30 -14.95
N ARG A 428 -13.89 -17.08 -13.62
CA ARG A 428 -13.16 -15.96 -13.03
C ARG A 428 -11.78 -16.40 -12.57
N GLY A 429 -10.84 -15.46 -12.56
CA GLY A 429 -9.50 -15.71 -12.06
C GLY A 429 -8.50 -16.12 -13.14
N MET A 430 -7.23 -16.09 -12.76
CA MET A 430 -6.09 -16.32 -13.66
C MET A 430 -5.30 -17.58 -13.29
N GLY A 431 -5.84 -18.40 -12.38
CA GLY A 431 -5.19 -19.65 -11.93
C GLY A 431 -3.93 -19.43 -11.10
N TRP A 432 -3.80 -18.27 -10.44
CA TRP A 432 -2.64 -17.97 -9.60
C TRP A 432 -2.67 -18.79 -8.31
N GLU A 433 -1.50 -19.14 -7.78
CA GLU A 433 -1.37 -19.95 -6.56
C GLU A 433 -2.02 -19.35 -5.31
N HIS A 434 -2.22 -18.02 -5.30
CA HIS A 434 -2.87 -17.32 -4.19
C HIS A 434 -4.37 -17.14 -4.35
N ASP A 435 -4.94 -17.69 -5.41
CA ASP A 435 -6.38 -17.75 -5.57
C ASP A 435 -6.94 -18.84 -4.63
N PRO A 436 -7.89 -18.52 -3.73
CA PRO A 436 -8.37 -19.49 -2.75
C PRO A 436 -8.99 -20.74 -3.38
N TYR A 437 -9.79 -20.56 -4.43
CA TYR A 437 -10.45 -21.60 -5.19
C TYR A 437 -10.51 -21.22 -6.69
N PRO A 438 -10.67 -22.18 -7.61
CA PRO A 438 -10.93 -21.85 -9.02
C PRO A 438 -12.26 -21.10 -9.19
N GLY A 439 -12.26 -20.03 -9.98
CA GLY A 439 -13.43 -19.17 -10.16
C GLY A 439 -13.50 -18.04 -9.12
N HIS A 440 -14.70 -17.51 -8.90
CA HIS A 440 -14.97 -16.56 -7.82
C HIS A 440 -16.39 -16.76 -7.31
N GLY A 441 -16.53 -17.18 -6.05
CA GLY A 441 -17.79 -17.31 -5.36
C GLY A 441 -17.86 -16.52 -4.05
N PRO A 442 -18.99 -16.62 -3.33
CA PRO A 442 -19.15 -15.97 -2.03
C PRO A 442 -18.13 -16.41 -0.97
N ILE A 443 -17.66 -17.66 -1.03
CA ILE A 443 -16.66 -18.18 -0.09
C ILE A 443 -15.28 -17.56 -0.39
N ASP A 444 -14.87 -17.49 -1.66
CA ASP A 444 -13.67 -16.78 -2.11
C ASP A 444 -13.68 -15.33 -1.65
N ALA A 445 -14.81 -14.65 -1.83
CA ALA A 445 -15.00 -13.27 -1.41
C ALA A 445 -14.81 -13.09 0.10
N LEU A 446 -15.28 -14.04 0.93
CA LEU A 446 -15.05 -14.03 2.37
C LEU A 446 -13.59 -14.31 2.75
N VAL A 447 -12.91 -15.22 2.03
CA VAL A 447 -11.47 -15.46 2.19
C VAL A 447 -10.68 -14.20 1.84
N ASN A 448 -10.89 -13.63 0.66
CA ASN A 448 -10.27 -12.37 0.22
C ASN A 448 -10.54 -11.22 1.19
N THR A 449 -11.74 -11.18 1.78
CA THR A 449 -12.09 -10.22 2.83
C THR A 449 -11.23 -10.42 4.07
N ASN A 450 -11.09 -11.65 4.57
CA ASN A 450 -10.23 -11.93 5.72
C ASN A 450 -8.76 -11.58 5.43
N LEU A 451 -8.25 -11.95 4.26
CA LEU A 451 -6.88 -11.64 3.82
C LEU A 451 -6.61 -10.13 3.87
N ASN A 452 -7.52 -9.34 3.29
CA ASN A 452 -7.41 -7.88 3.28
C ASN A 452 -7.60 -7.24 4.67
N VAL A 453 -8.54 -7.74 5.47
CA VAL A 453 -8.76 -7.26 6.84
C VAL A 453 -7.53 -7.52 7.71
N SER A 454 -6.96 -8.73 7.68
CA SER A 454 -5.77 -9.04 8.47
C SER A 454 -4.54 -8.23 7.99
N ALA A 455 -4.38 -8.09 6.67
CA ALA A 455 -3.35 -7.24 6.09
C ALA A 455 -3.48 -5.78 6.54
N LEU A 456 -4.69 -5.19 6.52
CA LEU A 456 -4.92 -3.83 7.03
C LEU A 456 -4.69 -3.69 8.52
N ASN A 457 -5.14 -4.67 9.32
CA ASN A 457 -4.94 -4.64 10.76
C ASN A 457 -3.44 -4.54 11.10
N THR A 458 -2.60 -5.23 10.33
CA THR A 458 -1.14 -5.22 10.47
C THR A 458 -0.52 -3.96 9.88
N GLU A 459 -0.81 -3.64 8.61
CA GLU A 459 -0.04 -2.66 7.83
C GLU A 459 -0.51 -1.21 7.98
N LEU A 460 -1.78 -0.97 8.33
CA LEU A 460 -2.33 0.40 8.35
C LEU A 460 -1.51 1.31 9.27
N PHE A 461 -1.16 0.88 10.49
CA PHE A 461 -0.26 1.64 11.36
C PHE A 461 0.97 0.88 11.83
N GLY A 462 1.10 -0.42 11.52
CA GLY A 462 2.19 -1.25 12.05
C GLY A 462 2.17 -1.34 13.58
N TRP A 463 1.01 -1.15 14.20
CA TRP A 463 0.87 -1.18 15.66
C TRP A 463 0.73 -2.61 16.16
N SER A 464 1.52 -2.98 17.16
CA SER A 464 1.46 -4.31 17.81
C SER A 464 0.12 -4.63 18.48
N ILE A 465 -0.77 -3.65 18.62
CA ILE A 465 -2.12 -3.80 19.19
C ILE A 465 -3.21 -4.03 18.13
N GLY A 466 -2.84 -4.10 16.84
CA GLY A 466 -3.78 -4.11 15.73
C GLY A 466 -4.36 -2.73 15.42
N SER A 467 -4.30 -2.33 14.16
CA SER A 467 -4.73 -1.01 13.69
C SER A 467 -6.24 -0.79 13.84
N PHE A 468 -7.05 -1.86 13.79
CA PHE A 468 -8.51 -1.73 13.87
C PHE A 468 -9.07 -1.48 15.26
N LEU A 469 -8.28 -1.64 16.34
CA LEU A 469 -8.77 -1.42 17.70
C LEU A 469 -9.35 0.00 17.87
N LEU A 470 -8.60 1.00 17.41
CA LEU A 470 -9.01 2.41 17.54
C LEU A 470 -10.06 2.82 16.50
N VAL A 471 -10.10 2.16 15.33
CA VAL A 471 -11.20 2.30 14.36
C VAL A 471 -12.51 1.82 14.99
N ALA A 472 -12.52 0.62 15.55
CA ALA A 472 -13.69 0.03 16.20
C ALA A 472 -14.16 0.88 17.39
N ALA A 473 -13.23 1.35 18.21
CA ALA A 473 -13.52 2.30 19.29
C ALA A 473 -14.13 3.61 18.75
N GLY A 474 -13.61 4.14 17.63
CA GLY A 474 -14.17 5.31 16.97
C GLY A 474 -15.62 5.13 16.56
N VAL A 475 -15.94 4.00 15.93
CA VAL A 475 -17.29 3.69 15.44
C VAL A 475 -18.29 3.48 16.58
N CYS A 476 -17.94 2.73 17.63
CA CYS A 476 -18.90 2.32 18.65
C CYS A 476 -18.96 3.23 19.89
N LEU A 477 -17.89 3.99 20.19
CA LEU A 477 -17.83 4.86 21.38
C LEU A 477 -18.23 6.30 21.07
N SER A 478 -18.08 6.74 19.82
CA SER A 478 -18.34 8.11 19.39
C SER A 478 -19.78 8.29 18.96
N ARG A 479 -20.33 9.49 19.16
CA ARG A 479 -21.57 9.89 18.51
C ARG A 479 -21.25 10.22 17.05
N LEU A 480 -21.62 9.31 16.14
CA LEU A 480 -21.37 9.48 14.72
C LEU A 480 -22.15 10.69 14.18
N ARG A 481 -21.43 11.59 13.52
CA ARG A 481 -22.00 12.75 12.82
C ARG A 481 -22.17 12.41 11.34
N ARG A 482 -22.91 13.24 10.59
CA ARG A 482 -23.13 13.05 9.14
C ARG A 482 -21.83 12.83 8.35
N ARG A 483 -20.78 13.58 8.69
CA ARG A 483 -19.42 13.44 8.11
C ARG A 483 -18.76 12.09 8.40
N ASP A 484 -19.01 11.50 9.57
CA ASP A 484 -18.47 10.18 9.93
C ASP A 484 -19.15 9.07 9.10
N TYR A 485 -20.45 9.22 8.82
CA TYR A 485 -21.16 8.31 7.90
C TYR A 485 -20.64 8.38 6.46
N LEU A 486 -20.12 9.53 6.01
CA LEU A 486 -19.46 9.60 4.70
C LEU A 486 -18.18 8.74 4.68
N MET A 487 -17.37 8.78 5.74
CA MET A 487 -16.18 7.95 5.86
C MET A 487 -16.54 6.46 5.87
N ILE A 488 -17.56 6.08 6.64
CA ILE A 488 -18.08 4.70 6.69
C ILE A 488 -18.63 4.28 5.32
N ALA A 489 -19.33 5.17 4.60
CA ALA A 489 -19.86 4.88 3.28
C ALA A 489 -18.74 4.62 2.25
N VAL A 490 -17.65 5.38 2.29
CA VAL A 490 -16.47 5.12 1.44
C VAL A 490 -15.92 3.72 1.71
N ILE A 491 -15.71 3.36 2.99
CA ILE A 491 -15.24 2.03 3.38
C ILE A 491 -16.18 0.94 2.87
N ALA A 492 -17.49 1.10 3.11
CA ALA A 492 -18.49 0.11 2.72
C ALA A 492 -18.58 -0.07 1.21
N VAL A 493 -18.57 1.01 0.42
CA VAL A 493 -18.66 0.92 -1.05
C VAL A 493 -17.40 0.30 -1.64
N ILE A 494 -16.21 0.69 -1.18
CA ILE A 494 -14.96 0.07 -1.66
C ILE A 494 -14.93 -1.42 -1.30
N TYR A 495 -15.36 -1.78 -0.08
CA TYR A 495 -15.47 -3.18 0.33
C TYR A 495 -16.44 -3.95 -0.57
N VAL A 496 -17.67 -3.47 -0.73
CA VAL A 496 -18.72 -4.16 -1.50
C VAL A 496 -18.30 -4.35 -2.96
N LEU A 497 -17.70 -3.34 -3.59
CA LEU A 497 -17.25 -3.47 -4.98
C LEU A 497 -16.15 -4.52 -5.11
N HIS A 498 -15.17 -4.53 -4.22
CA HIS A 498 -14.09 -5.52 -4.28
C HIS A 498 -14.51 -6.92 -3.80
N PHE A 499 -15.60 -7.04 -3.03
CA PHE A 499 -16.19 -8.34 -2.68
C PHE A 499 -16.61 -9.14 -3.93
N PHE A 500 -17.05 -8.44 -4.97
CA PHE A 500 -17.40 -9.06 -6.26
C PHE A 500 -16.24 -9.11 -7.27
N TYR A 501 -15.04 -8.66 -6.87
CA TYR A 501 -13.84 -8.81 -7.68
C TYR A 501 -13.07 -10.05 -7.24
N TYR A 502 -12.62 -10.86 -8.20
CA TYR A 502 -12.05 -12.19 -7.91
C TYR A 502 -10.79 -12.14 -7.05
N PHE A 503 -9.99 -11.08 -7.18
CA PHE A 503 -8.68 -11.01 -6.55
C PHE A 503 -8.66 -10.11 -5.31
N SER A 504 -8.02 -10.57 -4.24
CA SER A 504 -7.79 -9.77 -3.01
C SER A 504 -6.89 -8.55 -3.24
N GLY A 505 -6.07 -8.55 -4.30
CA GLY A 505 -5.00 -7.58 -4.51
C GLY A 505 -3.62 -8.12 -4.12
N GLY A 506 -3.55 -9.35 -3.59
CA GLY A 506 -2.31 -10.04 -3.24
C GLY A 506 -1.57 -9.45 -2.04
N PRO A 507 -0.56 -10.16 -1.51
CA PRO A 507 0.14 -9.73 -0.31
C PRO A 507 1.15 -8.60 -0.55
N ASP A 508 1.26 -8.04 -1.76
CA ASP A 508 2.34 -7.12 -2.16
C ASP A 508 2.45 -5.91 -1.25
N PHE A 509 1.40 -5.10 -1.14
CA PHE A 509 1.40 -3.83 -0.38
C PHE A 509 0.18 -3.73 0.55
N GLY A 510 0.05 -4.67 1.48
CA GLY A 510 -1.15 -4.81 2.31
C GLY A 510 -2.40 -5.00 1.44
N ALA A 511 -3.56 -4.50 1.89
CA ALA A 511 -4.80 -4.57 1.11
C ALA A 511 -4.90 -3.47 0.03
N ARG A 512 -3.92 -3.41 -0.89
CA ARG A 512 -3.75 -2.27 -1.82
C ARG A 512 -4.98 -1.94 -2.67
N TYR A 513 -5.85 -2.89 -2.98
CA TYR A 513 -7.11 -2.62 -3.70
C TYR A 513 -8.12 -1.82 -2.87
N TRP A 514 -7.97 -1.82 -1.55
CA TRP A 514 -8.78 -1.04 -0.63
C TRP A 514 -8.14 0.31 -0.28
N PHE A 515 -7.10 0.76 -1.01
CA PHE A 515 -6.30 1.94 -0.62
C PHE A 515 -7.10 3.23 -0.44
N LEU A 516 -8.20 3.43 -1.18
CA LEU A 516 -9.08 4.59 -0.97
C LEU A 516 -9.74 4.62 0.42
N MET A 517 -9.70 3.54 1.18
CA MET A 517 -10.12 3.50 2.60
C MET A 517 -9.12 4.18 3.55
N VAL A 518 -7.89 4.49 3.13
CA VAL A 518 -6.82 4.96 4.04
C VAL A 518 -7.21 6.22 4.81
N VAL A 519 -7.77 7.23 4.13
CA VAL A 519 -8.20 8.48 4.78
C VAL A 519 -9.39 8.24 5.73
N PRO A 520 -10.49 7.57 5.30
CA PRO A 520 -11.57 7.17 6.20
C PRO A 520 -11.12 6.40 7.46
N LEU A 521 -10.24 5.42 7.31
CA LEU A 521 -9.75 4.60 8.43
C LEU A 521 -8.90 5.40 9.41
N VAL A 522 -8.08 6.32 8.90
CA VAL A 522 -7.32 7.27 9.73
C VAL A 522 -8.25 8.21 10.49
N VAL A 523 -9.29 8.77 9.84
CA VAL A 523 -10.28 9.62 10.51
C VAL A 523 -10.99 8.87 11.63
N LEU A 524 -11.49 7.66 11.36
CA LEU A 524 -12.17 6.84 12.38
C LEU A 524 -11.25 6.45 13.53
N THR A 525 -9.97 6.19 13.25
CA THR A 525 -8.93 6.01 14.28
C THR A 525 -8.81 7.25 15.16
N VAL A 526 -8.69 8.44 14.58
CA VAL A 526 -8.59 9.69 15.36
C VAL A 526 -9.84 9.94 16.19
N ARG A 527 -11.03 9.64 15.66
CA ARG A 527 -12.30 9.71 16.43
C ARG A 527 -12.25 8.76 17.64
N GLY A 528 -11.74 7.55 17.47
CA GLY A 528 -11.52 6.60 18.56
C GLY A 528 -10.57 7.12 19.62
N VAL A 529 -9.43 7.68 19.21
CA VAL A 529 -8.44 8.30 20.10
C VAL A 529 -9.05 9.44 20.91
N GLN A 530 -9.71 10.39 20.24
CA GLN A 530 -10.35 11.54 20.86
C GLN A 530 -11.43 11.12 21.86
N LYS A 531 -12.26 10.13 21.51
CA LYS A 531 -13.34 9.68 22.39
C LYS A 531 -12.85 8.88 23.59
N LEU A 532 -11.82 8.05 23.40
CA LEU A 532 -11.15 7.39 24.53
C LEU A 532 -10.49 8.44 25.42
N ALA A 533 -9.81 9.43 24.85
CA ALA A 533 -9.18 10.50 25.60
C ALA A 533 -10.19 11.26 26.48
N SER A 534 -11.37 11.60 25.94
CA SER A 534 -12.41 12.28 26.71
C SER A 534 -12.90 11.46 27.90
N ARG A 535 -13.18 10.16 27.72
CA ARG A 535 -13.63 9.28 28.82
C ARG A 535 -12.56 9.08 29.88
N PHE A 536 -11.28 9.06 29.48
CA PHE A 536 -10.18 8.99 30.43
C PHE A 536 -10.02 10.29 31.22
N ASP A 537 -10.22 11.46 30.61
CA ASP A 537 -10.20 12.76 31.30
C ASP A 537 -11.34 12.90 32.32
N GLU A 538 -12.50 12.26 32.09
CA GLU A 538 -13.62 12.24 33.05
C GLU A 538 -13.28 11.54 34.38
N GLN A 539 -12.32 10.60 34.38
CA GLN A 539 -12.02 9.75 35.54
C GLN A 539 -10.61 9.89 36.08
N PHE A 540 -9.66 10.27 35.24
CA PHE A 540 -8.26 10.43 35.62
C PHE A 540 -7.80 11.82 35.23
N GLU A 541 -7.12 12.50 36.15
CA GLU A 541 -6.51 13.78 35.85
C GLU A 541 -5.51 13.63 34.69
N ALA A 542 -5.73 14.43 33.63
CA ALA A 542 -5.01 14.38 32.36
C ALA A 542 -5.02 12.99 31.69
N GLY A 543 -6.06 12.18 31.92
CA GLY A 543 -6.23 10.86 31.33
C GLY A 543 -6.19 10.87 29.80
N GLY A 544 -6.77 11.88 29.17
CA GLY A 544 -6.75 12.04 27.72
C GLY A 544 -5.35 12.25 27.17
N THR A 545 -4.48 12.95 27.91
CA THR A 545 -3.08 13.11 27.53
C THR A 545 -2.34 11.77 27.51
N ARG A 546 -2.66 10.86 28.42
CA ARG A 546 -2.08 9.51 28.45
C ARG A 546 -2.51 8.69 27.22
N VAL A 547 -3.75 8.84 26.75
CA VAL A 547 -4.22 8.20 25.51
C VAL A 547 -3.42 8.68 24.31
N TYR A 548 -3.26 10.00 24.14
CA TYR A 548 -2.42 10.54 23.06
C TYR A 548 -0.95 10.10 23.18
N ALA A 549 -0.39 10.05 24.39
CA ALA A 549 0.96 9.56 24.61
C ALA A 549 1.11 8.07 24.24
N ALA A 550 0.10 7.24 24.50
CA ALA A 550 0.08 5.84 24.07
C ALA A 550 0.11 5.72 22.54
N VAL A 551 -0.70 6.53 21.83
CA VAL A 551 -0.72 6.55 20.36
C VAL A 551 0.63 7.02 19.80
N LEU A 552 1.21 8.09 20.35
CA LEU A 552 2.55 8.54 19.96
C LEU A 552 3.62 7.47 20.20
N ALA A 553 3.53 6.74 21.31
CA ALA A 553 4.42 5.61 21.59
C ALA A 553 4.25 4.49 20.55
N LEU A 554 3.02 4.14 20.17
CA LEU A 554 2.77 3.14 19.11
C LEU A 554 3.32 3.59 17.75
N CYS A 555 3.13 4.86 17.38
CA CYS A 555 3.73 5.44 16.17
C CYS A 555 5.26 5.36 16.22
N LEU A 556 5.87 5.73 17.34
CA LEU A 556 7.33 5.68 17.51
C LEU A 556 7.85 4.25 17.42
N ILE A 557 7.18 3.28 18.06
CA ILE A 557 7.57 1.87 17.97
C ILE A 557 7.44 1.38 16.53
N SER A 558 6.37 1.72 15.82
CA SER A 558 6.17 1.34 14.41
C SER A 558 7.29 1.88 13.51
N VAL A 559 7.68 3.15 13.66
CA VAL A 559 8.80 3.75 12.91
C VAL A 559 10.14 3.10 13.23
N ILE A 560 10.39 2.72 14.50
CA ILE A 560 11.67 2.12 14.91
C ILE A 560 11.75 0.63 14.53
N THR A 561 10.63 -0.09 14.59
CA THR A 561 10.60 -1.54 14.47
C THR A 561 9.94 -2.01 13.18
N PHE A 562 8.65 -1.69 12.99
CA PHE A 562 7.84 -2.23 11.91
C PHE A 562 8.30 -1.75 10.52
N ILE A 563 8.51 -0.44 10.33
CA ILE A 563 8.91 0.10 9.02
C ILE A 563 10.26 -0.47 8.57
N PRO A 564 11.35 -0.40 9.37
CA PRO A 564 12.63 -0.96 8.96
C PRO A 564 12.58 -2.47 8.76
N TRP A 565 11.91 -3.21 9.66
CA TRP A 565 11.73 -4.66 9.52
C TRP A 565 11.03 -5.00 8.21
N ARG A 566 9.89 -4.36 7.92
CA ARG A 566 9.10 -4.66 6.72
C ARG A 566 9.81 -4.23 5.45
N ALA A 567 10.51 -3.10 5.47
CA ALA A 567 11.33 -2.62 4.34
C ALA A 567 12.44 -3.61 3.97
N ILE A 568 13.15 -4.16 4.97
CA ILE A 568 14.28 -5.06 4.75
C ILE A 568 13.81 -6.50 4.48
N ASP A 569 12.86 -7.01 5.26
CA ASP A 569 12.43 -8.41 5.21
C ASP A 569 11.59 -8.74 3.96
N LYS A 570 10.79 -7.76 3.50
CA LYS A 570 9.85 -7.97 2.40
C LYS A 570 10.22 -7.24 1.12
N TYR A 571 10.53 -5.94 1.21
CA TYR A 571 10.53 -5.10 0.02
C TYR A 571 11.87 -5.02 -0.72
N HIS A 572 12.98 -5.29 -0.03
CA HIS A 572 14.29 -5.41 -0.66
C HIS A 572 14.37 -6.66 -1.53
N ASN A 573 14.76 -6.52 -2.80
CA ASN A 573 14.67 -7.57 -3.82
C ASN A 573 13.30 -8.27 -3.86
N PHE A 574 12.22 -7.52 -3.64
CA PHE A 574 10.87 -8.09 -3.58
C PHE A 574 10.54 -8.89 -4.83
N ARG A 575 9.94 -10.08 -4.65
CA ARG A 575 9.68 -11.06 -5.72
C ARG A 575 10.92 -11.47 -6.53
N GLY A 576 12.13 -11.22 -6.02
CA GLY A 576 13.39 -11.51 -6.71
C GLY A 576 13.75 -10.51 -7.81
N MET A 577 13.02 -9.40 -7.95
CA MET A 577 13.34 -8.34 -8.92
C MET A 577 14.57 -7.57 -8.45
N ARG A 578 15.53 -7.34 -9.36
CA ARG A 578 16.84 -6.78 -9.00
C ARG A 578 17.46 -5.90 -10.09
N PRO A 579 18.06 -4.75 -9.72
CA PRO A 579 18.66 -3.84 -10.70
C PRO A 579 20.13 -4.14 -11.04
N ASP A 580 20.73 -5.21 -10.50
CA ASP A 580 22.18 -5.48 -10.52
C ASP A 580 22.76 -5.78 -11.91
N ILE A 581 21.94 -6.14 -12.89
CA ILE A 581 22.36 -6.19 -14.30
C ILE A 581 22.93 -4.87 -14.82
N ARG A 582 22.49 -3.72 -14.28
CA ARG A 582 23.06 -2.40 -14.61
C ARG A 582 24.54 -2.32 -14.23
N TYR A 583 24.90 -2.88 -13.07
CA TYR A 583 26.28 -2.90 -12.61
C TYR A 583 27.15 -3.77 -13.51
N LEU A 584 26.64 -4.92 -13.96
CA LEU A 584 27.36 -5.75 -14.93
C LEU A 584 27.55 -5.04 -16.27
N ALA A 585 26.54 -4.31 -16.75
CA ALA A 585 26.65 -3.54 -17.99
C ALA A 585 27.76 -2.50 -17.94
N ASP A 586 27.94 -1.83 -16.79
CA ASP A 586 29.01 -0.85 -16.57
C ASP A 586 30.39 -1.52 -16.44
N VAL A 587 30.49 -2.63 -15.70
CA VAL A 587 31.77 -3.32 -15.44
C VAL A 587 32.30 -4.04 -16.68
N TYR A 588 31.45 -4.81 -17.35
CA TYR A 588 31.81 -5.59 -18.53
C TYR A 588 31.71 -4.78 -19.82
N ARG A 589 31.22 -3.54 -19.75
CA ARG A 589 31.00 -2.63 -20.89
C ARG A 589 30.25 -3.33 -22.00
N PHE A 590 28.99 -3.67 -21.72
CA PHE A 590 28.15 -4.37 -22.70
C PHE A 590 28.02 -3.59 -24.02
N ASP A 591 28.11 -2.25 -24.02
CA ASP A 591 28.13 -1.40 -25.22
C ASP A 591 27.05 -1.82 -26.25
N ARG A 592 27.33 -1.86 -27.55
CA ARG A 592 26.39 -2.35 -28.57
C ARG A 592 26.41 -3.89 -28.64
N SER A 593 25.82 -4.56 -27.66
CA SER A 593 25.72 -6.04 -27.63
C SER A 593 24.29 -6.56 -27.51
N LEU A 594 24.14 -7.86 -27.78
CA LEU A 594 23.01 -8.67 -27.37
C LEU A 594 23.38 -9.39 -26.07
N VAL A 595 22.59 -9.20 -25.01
CA VAL A 595 22.79 -9.84 -23.72
C VAL A 595 21.67 -10.85 -23.51
N LEU A 596 22.01 -12.13 -23.60
CA LEU A 596 21.10 -13.24 -23.41
C LEU A 596 20.97 -13.54 -21.92
N ILE A 597 19.76 -13.36 -21.39
CA ILE A 597 19.43 -13.61 -19.99
C ILE A 597 18.87 -15.02 -19.86
N GLU A 598 19.64 -15.92 -19.26
CA GLU A 598 19.23 -17.29 -18.96
C GLU A 598 18.60 -17.34 -17.56
N GLY A 599 17.32 -17.71 -17.49
CA GLY A 599 16.53 -17.69 -16.25
C GLY A 599 15.02 -17.67 -16.51
N ASN A 600 14.25 -17.32 -15.48
CA ASN A 600 12.80 -17.19 -15.59
C ASN A 600 12.40 -15.89 -16.28
N LYS A 601 11.26 -15.87 -16.98
CA LYS A 601 10.68 -14.63 -17.53
C LYS A 601 10.52 -13.55 -16.45
N HIS A 602 9.84 -13.92 -15.36
CA HIS A 602 9.76 -13.14 -14.13
C HIS A 602 10.43 -13.92 -13.00
N PRO A 603 11.29 -13.31 -12.17
CA PRO A 603 11.65 -11.89 -12.15
C PRO A 603 12.83 -11.51 -13.04
N ASP A 604 13.55 -12.48 -13.61
CA ASP A 604 14.88 -12.22 -14.14
C ASP A 604 14.86 -11.37 -15.42
N PHE A 605 14.21 -11.87 -16.47
CA PHE A 605 14.18 -11.12 -17.72
C PHE A 605 13.49 -9.75 -17.53
N ASP A 606 12.35 -9.71 -16.83
CA ASP A 606 11.65 -8.47 -16.49
C ASP A 606 12.57 -7.42 -15.83
N SER A 607 13.44 -7.85 -14.90
CA SER A 607 14.39 -6.97 -14.22
C SER A 607 15.44 -6.37 -15.16
N ALA A 608 15.85 -7.11 -16.19
CA ALA A 608 16.85 -6.66 -17.17
C ALA A 608 16.22 -5.83 -18.31
N MET A 609 15.08 -6.27 -18.83
CA MET A 609 14.42 -5.65 -19.97
C MET A 609 14.01 -4.21 -19.70
N ILE A 610 13.77 -3.81 -18.45
CA ILE A 610 13.38 -2.43 -18.13
C ILE A 610 14.43 -1.39 -18.57
N TYR A 611 15.68 -1.82 -18.78
CA TYR A 611 16.78 -0.98 -19.27
C TYR A 611 16.96 -1.03 -20.79
N ASN A 612 16.21 -1.86 -21.52
CA ASN A 612 16.25 -1.86 -22.98
C ASN A 612 15.85 -0.49 -23.53
N PRO A 613 16.44 -0.04 -24.64
CA PRO A 613 15.94 1.11 -25.39
C PRO A 613 14.52 0.86 -25.95
N LEU A 614 13.80 1.93 -26.31
CA LEU A 614 12.52 1.79 -27.01
C LEU A 614 12.71 1.27 -28.43
N ASP A 615 13.78 1.69 -29.10
CA ASP A 615 14.25 1.12 -30.35
C ASP A 615 15.21 -0.03 -30.07
N LEU A 616 14.75 -1.26 -30.28
CA LEU A 616 15.54 -2.48 -30.05
C LEU A 616 16.71 -2.64 -31.04
N HIS A 617 16.86 -1.75 -32.03
CA HIS A 617 18.03 -1.67 -32.90
C HIS A 617 19.05 -0.61 -32.46
N ALA A 618 18.79 0.15 -31.40
CA ALA A 618 19.66 1.23 -30.94
C ALA A 618 21.08 0.73 -30.56
N ASN A 619 22.08 1.61 -30.68
CA ASN A 619 23.50 1.31 -30.42
C ASN A 619 23.85 1.23 -28.91
N VAL A 620 23.08 0.46 -28.16
CA VAL A 620 23.22 0.20 -26.71
C VAL A 620 22.95 -1.29 -26.43
N PRO A 621 23.16 -1.80 -25.20
CA PRO A 621 22.88 -3.20 -24.90
C PRO A 621 21.40 -3.52 -25.08
N ILE A 622 21.12 -4.69 -25.67
CA ILE A 622 19.77 -5.25 -25.78
C ILE A 622 19.73 -6.52 -24.93
N TYR A 623 18.95 -6.49 -23.85
CA TYR A 623 18.65 -7.64 -23.01
C TYR A 623 17.50 -8.43 -23.64
N ALA A 624 17.72 -9.72 -23.90
CA ALA A 624 16.71 -10.62 -24.45
C ALA A 624 16.61 -11.89 -23.60
N TRP A 625 15.41 -12.43 -23.46
CA TRP A 625 15.17 -13.66 -22.73
C TRP A 625 15.66 -14.86 -23.54
N ASP A 626 16.63 -15.58 -22.99
CA ASP A 626 17.15 -16.82 -23.56
C ASP A 626 16.27 -18.00 -23.15
N ARG A 627 15.01 -17.98 -23.61
CA ARG A 627 13.96 -18.92 -23.21
C ARG A 627 14.30 -20.38 -23.51
N ASP A 628 14.80 -20.63 -24.72
CA ASP A 628 15.15 -21.94 -25.24
C ASP A 628 16.06 -21.80 -26.47
N LEU A 629 16.63 -22.91 -26.94
CA LEU A 629 17.53 -22.93 -28.08
C LEU A 629 16.91 -22.39 -29.38
N SER A 630 15.59 -22.54 -29.57
CA SER A 630 14.90 -22.03 -30.75
C SER A 630 14.85 -20.50 -30.72
N THR A 631 14.46 -19.94 -29.58
CA THR A 631 14.45 -18.51 -29.31
C THR A 631 15.85 -17.93 -29.44
N ARG A 632 16.87 -18.60 -28.88
CA ARG A 632 18.28 -18.24 -29.04
C ARG A 632 18.70 -18.14 -30.50
N LYS A 633 18.42 -19.16 -31.32
CA LYS A 633 18.75 -19.14 -32.76
C LYS A 633 18.10 -17.97 -33.47
N LYS A 634 16.82 -17.68 -33.20
CA LYS A 634 16.12 -16.52 -33.76
C LYS A 634 16.77 -15.21 -33.34
N LEU A 635 17.11 -15.05 -32.06
CA LEU A 635 17.78 -13.85 -31.52
C LEU A 635 19.16 -13.63 -32.14
N LEU A 636 19.99 -14.68 -32.20
CA LEU A 636 21.32 -14.62 -32.82
C LEU A 636 21.23 -14.27 -34.31
N THR A 637 20.19 -14.74 -35.01
CA THR A 637 19.95 -14.39 -36.41
C THR A 637 19.54 -12.92 -36.56
N ALA A 638 18.58 -12.46 -35.73
CA ALA A 638 18.05 -11.10 -35.77
C ALA A 638 19.09 -10.04 -35.38
N TYR A 639 20.05 -10.39 -34.51
CA TYR A 639 21.12 -9.52 -34.01
C TYR A 639 22.51 -10.02 -34.41
N SER A 640 22.63 -10.58 -35.62
CA SER A 640 23.88 -11.19 -36.12
C SER A 640 25.06 -10.21 -36.26
N ASP A 641 24.80 -8.91 -36.18
CA ASP A 641 25.76 -7.80 -36.21
C ASP A 641 26.28 -7.41 -34.82
N ARG A 642 25.75 -8.01 -33.73
CA ARG A 642 26.10 -7.68 -32.36
C ARG A 642 27.00 -8.74 -31.72
N PRO A 643 28.00 -8.36 -30.91
CA PRO A 643 28.61 -9.26 -29.95
C PRO A 643 27.57 -9.76 -28.94
N VAL A 644 27.75 -10.98 -28.46
CA VAL A 644 26.79 -11.69 -27.61
C VAL A 644 27.41 -11.99 -26.25
N TRP A 645 26.66 -11.70 -25.19
CA TRP A 645 26.97 -12.08 -23.82
C TRP A 645 25.92 -13.05 -23.29
N PHE A 646 26.36 -14.06 -22.56
CA PHE A 646 25.51 -14.97 -21.80
C PHE A 646 25.56 -14.60 -20.33
N VAL A 647 24.40 -14.37 -19.74
CA VAL A 647 24.27 -13.97 -18.34
C VAL A 647 23.28 -14.91 -17.65
N ASN A 648 23.78 -15.63 -16.65
CA ASN A 648 22.93 -16.40 -15.75
C ASN A 648 22.22 -15.46 -14.79
N ALA A 649 20.93 -15.65 -14.67
CA ALA A 649 20.09 -14.84 -13.81
C ALA A 649 20.07 -15.30 -12.34
N PRO A 650 19.58 -14.45 -11.41
CA PRO A 650 19.46 -14.79 -9.99
C PRO A 650 18.69 -16.08 -9.69
N SER A 651 17.66 -16.43 -10.49
CA SER A 651 16.94 -17.71 -10.31
C SER A 651 17.81 -18.95 -10.51
N ILE A 652 18.90 -18.84 -11.27
CA ILE A 652 19.88 -19.91 -11.51
C ILE A 652 21.00 -19.84 -10.48
N THR A 653 21.57 -18.66 -10.27
CA THR A 653 22.77 -18.48 -9.44
C THR A 653 22.48 -18.47 -7.93
N ASN A 654 21.21 -18.25 -7.53
CA ASN A 654 20.78 -17.99 -6.15
C ASN A 654 21.48 -16.80 -5.48
N ARG A 655 22.10 -15.90 -6.26
CA ARG A 655 22.80 -14.71 -5.74
C ARG A 655 22.48 -13.46 -6.52
N GLY A 656 22.81 -13.38 -7.80
CA GLY A 656 22.70 -12.19 -8.64
C GLY A 656 22.97 -12.54 -10.10
N TYR A 657 22.92 -11.56 -11.00
CA TYR A 657 23.35 -11.83 -12.38
C TYR A 657 24.84 -12.18 -12.43
N GLU A 658 25.20 -13.13 -13.28
CA GLU A 658 26.58 -13.57 -13.48
C GLU A 658 26.87 -13.71 -14.98
N VAL A 659 27.91 -13.03 -15.46
CA VAL A 659 28.38 -13.18 -16.84
C VAL A 659 29.07 -14.54 -16.97
N VAL A 660 28.52 -15.41 -17.82
CA VAL A 660 29.03 -16.75 -18.07
C VAL A 660 30.03 -16.76 -19.21
N ALA A 661 29.72 -16.03 -20.29
CA ALA A 661 30.54 -15.95 -21.47
C ALA A 661 30.27 -14.66 -22.26
N GLY A 662 31.26 -14.21 -23.02
CA GLY A 662 31.15 -13.02 -23.86
C GLY A 662 32.39 -12.12 -23.78
N PRO A 663 32.54 -11.18 -24.73
CA PRO A 663 31.72 -11.03 -25.92
C PRO A 663 32.08 -12.11 -26.95
N LEU A 664 31.07 -12.78 -27.51
CA LEU A 664 31.22 -13.79 -28.57
C LEU A 664 30.59 -13.28 -29.87
N ALA A 665 31.07 -13.72 -31.04
CA ALA A 665 30.43 -13.37 -32.30
C ALA A 665 29.16 -14.21 -32.51
N ALA A 666 28.04 -13.56 -32.83
CA ALA A 666 26.77 -14.26 -33.08
C ALA A 666 26.87 -15.33 -34.18
N ARG A 667 27.70 -15.10 -35.20
CA ARG A 667 27.93 -16.05 -36.30
C ARG A 667 28.61 -17.34 -35.85
N ASP A 668 29.60 -17.23 -34.95
CA ASP A 668 30.31 -18.40 -34.42
C ASP A 668 29.36 -19.23 -33.55
N LEU A 669 28.49 -18.55 -32.79
CA LEU A 669 27.45 -19.20 -32.00
C LEU A 669 26.44 -19.91 -32.89
N LEU A 670 25.93 -19.29 -33.96
CA LEU A 670 24.98 -19.92 -34.87
C LEU A 670 25.52 -21.25 -35.45
N ASN A 671 26.79 -21.27 -35.84
CA ASN A 671 27.44 -22.48 -36.36
C ASN A 671 27.62 -23.59 -35.31
N SER A 672 27.63 -23.25 -34.02
CA SER A 672 27.78 -24.21 -32.91
C SER A 672 26.47 -24.81 -32.41
N VAL A 673 25.33 -24.21 -32.80
CA VAL A 673 23.98 -24.68 -32.42
C VAL A 673 23.31 -25.47 -33.58
N GLU A 674 23.91 -25.49 -34.77
CA GLU A 674 23.62 -26.48 -35.83
C GLU A 674 24.23 -27.84 -35.49
#